data_AF-A0A3M1I477-F1
#
_entry.id   AF-A0A3M1I477-F1
#
_cell.length_a   1.000
_cell.length_b   1.000
_cell.length_c   1.000
_cell.angle_alpha   90.00
_cell.angle_beta   90.00
_cell.angle_gamma   90.00
#
_symmetry.space_group_name_H-M   'P 1'
#
loop_
_entity.id
_entity.type
_entity.pdbx_description
1 polymer ?
#
loop_
_entity_poly.entity_id
_entity_poly.type
_entity_poly.pdbx_seq_one_letter_code
_entity_poly.pdbx_strand_id
1 'polypeptide(L)'
;MKKWIGLVCLLAAFVTSLSTSYSSPIRDITGKWNVKGKISNGGEYTGSVKIKKTFLGKYKVYGRLDLITPEREKIASFNSRARFDGKTLRFSFYIRKTPSVVNLLYELARGEANRRTKRIKVKARYTLDENKRQFVGGWKAGRAEKFSGQDVWTQVPKKIEIHSITPKQIEISGDQDLVVTVSGRNLPTENEITPKEVHFFFQNKIDEEVKVTEILETNDDGTSMKLRLKISSKAFAGKRDIQIKKSSGRELFEITRGVKKLPLGGSAEIVLGDRVRIFIPQKGGELALQGLQGIVLHYGSQDGEKISPNDHGNYEIQKAGWYYLDFSSASINGSAKLSSSYKINGKTAEDKMPWNFWYFPFYQKYNPAHNLYSDGGVYEKLDKIFKIKGDEEGWKKFNPYRHMDKDYKDSRIQKLAKKYYKGFKWSKPEKEEDLQFLKKHNPTTIKGYAWCYQRSEDPNKSWWGHCWGAVVASSLWTQPEATTITLNNGEKVSFSEEEAEGIITSYYTNHSVYPTNYLRDCPAGRPTEKTNEPVDSYCDDFYLGLIEGIKEKGLPLASNLRAEATDDASKGEVWNHVIWKFESTMKEVDGDETYVEVQLTVYATNDVFPSYQYQSPRKESYTFRLKYNSHGTLDRDNRKFQNWISASHFCPSYLWRINRSAEPEGTENAVLRGKIDKLVELFHYKRIE
;
A
#
# COMPACT_ATOMS: atom_id res chain seq x y z
N MET A 1 -12.40 55.85 -53.43
CA MET A 1 -11.11 55.27 -53.84
C MET A 1 -9.95 56.30 -53.88
N LYS A 2 -9.87 57.23 -52.91
CA LYS A 2 -8.80 58.25 -52.81
C LYS A 2 -8.19 58.40 -51.38
N LYS A 3 -8.53 57.51 -50.44
CA LYS A 3 -8.01 57.51 -49.06
C LYS A 3 -7.02 56.38 -48.74
N TRP A 4 -6.72 55.51 -49.72
CA TRP A 4 -5.84 54.34 -49.51
C TRP A 4 -4.42 54.49 -50.09
N ILE A 5 -4.15 55.50 -50.93
CA ILE A 5 -2.82 55.70 -51.54
C ILE A 5 -1.86 56.45 -50.60
N GLY A 6 -2.38 57.30 -49.71
CA GLY A 6 -1.55 58.05 -48.74
C GLY A 6 -0.94 57.19 -47.62
N LEU A 7 -1.63 56.12 -47.20
CA LEU A 7 -1.14 55.25 -46.12
C LEU A 7 -0.08 54.25 -46.60
N VAL A 8 -0.19 53.79 -47.86
CA VAL A 8 0.78 52.84 -48.45
C VAL A 8 2.10 53.54 -48.81
N CYS A 9 2.07 54.82 -49.23
CA CYS A 9 3.31 55.58 -49.46
C CYS A 9 4.04 55.99 -48.16
N LEU A 10 3.31 56.20 -47.05
CA LEU A 10 3.95 56.47 -45.75
C LEU A 10 4.59 55.20 -45.14
N LEU A 11 4.01 54.02 -45.38
CA LEU A 11 4.60 52.75 -44.98
C LEU A 11 5.79 52.34 -45.87
N ALA A 12 5.78 52.64 -47.17
CA ALA A 12 6.93 52.37 -48.06
C ALA A 12 8.14 53.29 -47.81
N ALA A 13 7.92 54.54 -47.36
CA ALA A 13 9.01 55.46 -46.98
C ALA A 13 9.59 55.17 -45.58
N PHE A 14 8.82 54.53 -44.69
CA PHE A 14 9.33 54.06 -43.40
C PHE A 14 10.12 52.75 -43.52
N VAL A 15 9.82 51.92 -44.53
CA VAL A 15 10.50 50.62 -44.75
C VAL A 15 11.80 50.75 -45.56
N THR A 16 12.06 51.88 -46.23
CA THR A 16 13.29 52.07 -47.05
C THR A 16 14.33 53.02 -46.45
N SER A 17 14.08 53.63 -45.28
CA SER A 17 15.02 54.54 -44.59
C SER A 17 15.56 54.04 -43.24
N LEU A 18 15.23 52.80 -42.85
CA LEU A 18 15.83 52.12 -41.69
C LEU A 18 16.91 51.11 -42.13
N SER A 19 17.84 51.55 -42.97
CA SER A 19 19.21 51.02 -42.92
C SER A 19 19.98 51.72 -41.81
N THR A 20 19.40 51.78 -40.60
CA THR A 20 20.22 51.99 -39.41
C THR A 20 21.10 50.77 -39.33
N SER A 21 22.35 50.93 -39.74
CA SER A 21 23.42 50.03 -39.38
C SER A 21 23.22 49.73 -37.90
N TYR A 22 22.81 48.49 -37.59
CA TYR A 22 22.70 47.99 -36.24
C TYR A 22 24.10 48.09 -35.65
N SER A 23 24.45 49.26 -35.09
CA SER A 23 25.68 49.41 -34.34
C SER A 23 25.49 48.47 -33.16
N SER A 24 26.18 47.33 -33.20
CA SER A 24 26.05 46.30 -32.17
C SER A 24 26.07 47.00 -30.80
N PRO A 25 25.09 46.74 -29.91
CA PRO A 25 24.95 47.46 -28.67
C PRO A 25 26.32 47.60 -27.99
N ILE A 26 26.70 48.85 -27.70
CA ILE A 26 28.01 49.16 -27.13
C ILE A 26 28.11 48.42 -25.80
N ARG A 27 28.94 47.36 -25.76
CA ARG A 27 29.13 46.52 -24.58
C ARG A 27 29.46 47.40 -23.39
N ASP A 28 28.81 47.15 -22.25
CA ASP A 28 29.03 47.91 -21.04
C ASP A 28 30.46 47.69 -20.52
N ILE A 29 31.31 48.71 -20.67
CA ILE A 29 32.70 48.70 -20.19
C ILE A 29 32.81 48.90 -18.68
N THR A 30 31.69 49.01 -17.94
CA THR A 30 31.74 49.14 -16.49
C THR A 30 32.22 47.87 -15.80
N GLY A 31 32.70 48.02 -14.58
CA GLY A 31 33.23 46.93 -13.77
C GLY A 31 34.68 47.15 -13.37
N LYS A 32 35.28 46.12 -12.80
CA LYS A 32 36.70 46.10 -12.40
C LYS A 32 37.54 45.53 -13.53
N TRP A 33 38.76 46.00 -13.64
CA TRP A 33 39.74 45.67 -14.65
C TRP A 33 41.10 45.52 -13.96
N ASN A 34 41.85 44.48 -14.29
CA ASN A 34 43.22 44.28 -13.83
C ASN A 34 44.17 44.91 -14.83
N VAL A 35 45.17 45.65 -14.35
CA VAL A 35 46.16 46.33 -15.19
C VAL A 35 47.49 45.59 -15.12
N LYS A 36 48.12 45.38 -16.29
CA LYS A 36 49.53 44.99 -16.41
C LYS A 36 50.19 45.87 -17.46
N GLY A 37 51.33 46.47 -17.14
CA GLY A 37 51.98 47.40 -18.03
C GLY A 37 53.47 47.57 -17.78
N LYS A 38 54.09 48.36 -18.65
CA LYS A 38 55.47 48.80 -18.55
C LYS A 38 55.56 50.30 -18.71
N ILE A 39 56.37 50.96 -17.88
CA ILE A 39 56.75 52.36 -18.08
C ILE A 39 57.91 52.44 -19.07
N SER A 40 58.12 53.61 -19.66
CA SER A 40 59.07 53.84 -20.77
C SER A 40 60.53 53.49 -20.47
N ASN A 41 60.92 53.35 -19.20
CA ASN A 41 62.25 52.90 -18.78
C ASN A 41 62.35 51.38 -18.55
N GLY A 42 61.32 50.60 -18.94
CA GLY A 42 61.29 49.15 -18.79
C GLY A 42 60.70 48.64 -17.47
N GLY A 43 60.45 49.52 -16.48
CA GLY A 43 59.84 49.12 -15.21
C GLY A 43 58.43 48.55 -15.39
N GLU A 44 58.15 47.38 -14.83
CA GLU A 44 56.83 46.75 -14.90
C GLU A 44 55.92 47.23 -13.77
N TYR A 45 54.62 47.32 -14.05
CA TYR A 45 53.62 47.70 -13.07
C TYR A 45 52.33 46.89 -13.21
N THR A 46 51.61 46.78 -12.10
CA THR A 46 50.28 46.18 -12.05
C THR A 46 49.30 47.13 -11.37
N GLY A 47 48.02 46.83 -11.42
CA GLY A 47 47.02 47.68 -10.83
C GLY A 47 45.61 47.16 -10.98
N SER A 48 44.66 47.96 -10.49
CA SER A 48 43.25 47.73 -10.74
C SER A 48 42.57 49.03 -11.14
N VAL A 49 41.64 48.93 -12.07
CA VAL A 49 40.81 50.02 -12.54
C VAL A 49 39.34 49.62 -12.41
N LYS A 50 38.49 50.52 -11.93
CA LYS A 50 37.04 50.37 -11.90
C LYS A 50 36.41 51.45 -12.77
N ILE A 51 35.66 51.04 -13.78
CA ILE A 51 34.86 51.93 -14.63
C ILE A 51 33.43 51.92 -14.10
N LYS A 52 32.83 53.09 -13.90
CA LYS A 52 31.41 53.25 -13.54
C LYS A 52 30.73 54.20 -14.52
N LYS A 53 29.54 53.87 -14.97
CA LYS A 53 28.66 54.80 -15.70
C LYS A 53 27.85 55.56 -14.65
N THR A 54 27.83 56.88 -14.76
CA THR A 54 27.02 57.75 -13.91
C THR A 54 25.57 57.78 -14.41
N PHE A 55 24.63 58.20 -13.58
CA PHE A 55 23.22 58.34 -13.99
C PHE A 55 23.04 59.27 -15.22
N LEU A 56 23.95 60.22 -15.43
CA LEU A 56 24.00 61.10 -16.62
C LEU A 56 24.69 60.45 -17.84
N GLY A 57 24.88 59.13 -17.86
CA GLY A 57 25.54 58.40 -18.95
C GLY A 57 27.06 58.61 -19.07
N LYS A 58 27.69 59.47 -18.26
CA LYS A 58 29.14 59.75 -18.29
C LYS A 58 29.94 58.66 -17.57
N TYR A 59 31.11 58.30 -18.08
CA TYR A 59 32.00 57.33 -17.43
C TYR A 59 32.93 57.99 -16.40
N LYS A 60 33.12 57.33 -15.26
CA LYS A 60 34.16 57.62 -14.26
C LYS A 60 35.09 56.42 -14.14
N VAL A 61 36.39 56.70 -14.08
CA VAL A 61 37.45 55.71 -13.96
C VAL A 61 38.17 55.92 -12.65
N TYR A 62 38.16 54.90 -11.81
CA TYR A 62 38.88 54.84 -10.54
C TYR A 62 40.03 53.88 -10.73
N GLY A 63 41.25 54.25 -10.39
CA GLY A 63 42.39 53.36 -10.63
C GLY A 63 43.46 53.45 -9.56
N ARG A 64 44.24 52.38 -9.47
CA ARG A 64 45.48 52.30 -8.70
C ARG A 64 46.50 51.53 -9.53
N LEU A 65 47.69 52.11 -9.68
CA LEU A 65 48.83 51.51 -10.38
C LEU A 65 50.00 51.47 -9.40
N ASP A 66 50.65 50.32 -9.29
CA ASP A 66 51.77 50.05 -8.39
C ASP A 66 52.90 49.35 -9.19
N LEU A 67 54.15 49.78 -9.01
CA LEU A 67 55.32 49.12 -9.61
C LEU A 67 55.48 47.71 -9.06
N ILE A 68 55.99 46.79 -9.88
CA ILE A 68 56.39 45.45 -9.46
C ILE A 68 57.82 45.55 -8.89
N THR A 69 57.95 46.20 -7.74
CA THR A 69 59.16 46.19 -6.90
C THR A 69 58.89 45.42 -5.61
N PRO A 70 59.92 44.98 -4.85
CA PRO A 70 59.72 44.35 -3.54
C PRO A 70 58.83 45.19 -2.60
N GLU A 71 58.91 46.52 -2.71
CA GLU A 71 58.17 47.48 -1.88
C GLU A 71 56.78 47.85 -2.45
N ARG A 72 56.41 47.36 -3.65
CA ARG A 72 55.14 47.68 -4.37
C ARG A 72 54.82 49.18 -4.41
N GLU A 73 55.78 49.96 -4.88
CA GLU A 73 55.69 51.41 -4.87
C GLU A 73 54.53 51.94 -5.74
N LYS A 74 53.70 52.81 -5.18
CA LYS A 74 52.46 53.29 -5.81
C LYS A 74 52.70 54.40 -6.84
N ILE A 75 52.62 54.09 -8.13
CA ILE A 75 52.72 55.05 -9.25
C ILE A 75 51.58 56.07 -9.20
N ALA A 76 50.34 55.59 -9.08
CA ALA A 76 49.15 56.43 -9.20
C ALA A 76 47.97 55.88 -8.40
N SER A 77 47.12 56.80 -7.96
CA SER A 77 45.72 56.48 -7.68
C SER A 77 44.86 57.66 -8.10
N PHE A 78 43.79 57.35 -8.82
CA PHE A 78 43.03 58.36 -9.54
C PHE A 78 41.54 58.07 -9.53
N ASN A 79 40.78 59.14 -9.71
CA ASN A 79 39.34 59.15 -9.92
C ASN A 79 39.07 60.25 -10.95
N SER A 80 38.78 59.85 -12.18
CA SER A 80 38.74 60.76 -13.32
C SER A 80 37.47 60.56 -14.14
N ARG A 81 36.94 61.64 -14.69
CA ARG A 81 35.91 61.56 -15.73
C ARG A 81 36.57 61.05 -17.02
N ALA A 82 35.89 60.14 -17.70
CA ALA A 82 36.35 59.58 -18.97
C ALA A 82 35.31 59.77 -20.07
N ARG A 83 35.81 59.85 -21.30
CA ARG A 83 35.03 59.80 -22.54
C ARG A 83 35.29 58.46 -23.20
N PHE A 84 34.22 57.75 -23.53
CA PHE A 84 34.28 56.50 -24.30
C PHE A 84 33.47 56.71 -25.57
N ASP A 85 34.09 56.51 -26.74
CA ASP A 85 33.46 56.70 -28.05
C ASP A 85 33.02 55.38 -28.69
N GLY A 86 32.84 54.33 -27.89
CA GLY A 86 32.50 52.97 -28.35
C GLY A 86 33.73 52.11 -28.62
N LYS A 87 34.90 52.71 -28.85
CA LYS A 87 36.17 51.98 -29.07
C LYS A 87 37.30 52.47 -28.18
N THR A 88 37.40 53.77 -27.93
CA THR A 88 38.52 54.40 -27.22
C THR A 88 38.06 55.06 -25.92
N LEU A 89 38.68 54.67 -24.81
CA LEU A 89 38.53 55.30 -23.51
C LEU A 89 39.62 56.36 -23.31
N ARG A 90 39.22 57.61 -23.09
CA ARG A 90 40.13 58.75 -22.87
C ARG A 90 39.85 59.44 -21.55
N PHE A 91 40.90 59.70 -20.77
CA PHE A 91 40.81 60.47 -19.53
C PHE A 91 42.17 61.07 -19.16
N SER A 92 42.21 61.85 -18.08
CA SER A 92 43.46 62.36 -17.52
C SER A 92 43.51 62.09 -16.03
N PHE A 93 44.70 61.80 -15.52
CA PHE A 93 44.92 61.61 -14.09
C PHE A 93 46.27 62.16 -13.66
N TYR A 94 46.56 62.08 -12.37
CA TYR A 94 47.83 62.52 -11.81
C TYR A 94 48.62 61.34 -11.26
N ILE A 95 49.89 61.24 -11.66
CA ILE A 95 50.87 60.32 -11.07
C ILE A 95 51.58 61.03 -9.90
N ARG A 96 52.01 60.29 -8.89
CA ARG A 96 52.81 60.84 -7.77
C ARG A 96 54.30 60.73 -8.10
N LYS A 97 55.09 61.66 -7.57
CA LYS A 97 56.55 61.51 -7.49
C LYS A 97 56.86 60.44 -6.45
N THR A 98 57.40 59.30 -6.86
CA THR A 98 57.83 58.21 -5.98
C THR A 98 59.33 57.95 -6.20
N PRO A 99 60.14 57.62 -5.17
CA PRO A 99 61.61 57.48 -5.27
C PRO A 99 62.14 56.82 -6.57
N SER A 100 61.58 55.69 -7.00
CA SER A 100 62.07 54.99 -8.20
C SER A 100 61.67 55.69 -9.51
N VAL A 101 60.57 56.44 -9.49
CA VAL A 101 60.12 57.30 -10.59
C VAL A 101 60.82 58.68 -10.53
N VAL A 102 61.29 59.07 -9.34
CA VAL A 102 61.90 60.36 -9.02
C VAL A 102 63.29 60.48 -9.62
N ASN A 103 64.10 59.42 -9.68
CA ASN A 103 65.41 59.49 -10.35
C ASN A 103 65.28 59.81 -11.85
N LEU A 104 64.31 59.22 -12.53
CA LEU A 104 64.04 59.49 -13.94
C LEU A 104 63.43 60.88 -14.18
N LEU A 105 62.57 61.35 -13.27
CA LEU A 105 62.02 62.70 -13.32
C LEU A 105 63.02 63.78 -12.92
N TYR A 106 64.02 63.45 -12.08
CA TYR A 106 65.11 64.35 -11.71
C TYR A 106 66.03 64.63 -12.89
N GLU A 107 66.32 63.64 -13.73
CA GLU A 107 67.12 63.85 -14.95
C GLU A 107 66.38 64.65 -16.03
N LEU A 108 65.06 64.46 -16.16
CA LEU A 108 64.23 65.23 -17.11
C LEU A 108 63.92 66.66 -16.64
N ALA A 109 64.05 66.96 -15.35
CA ALA A 109 63.74 68.25 -14.75
C ALA A 109 64.94 69.18 -14.57
N ARG A 110 66.07 68.95 -15.27
CA ARG A 110 67.20 69.90 -15.30
C ARG A 110 66.87 71.25 -15.96
N GLY A 111 65.69 71.39 -16.58
CA GLY A 111 65.12 72.67 -16.97
C GLY A 111 63.89 73.03 -16.11
N GLU A 112 63.97 74.15 -15.40
CA GLU A 112 62.91 74.85 -14.66
C GLU A 112 62.66 74.47 -13.19
N ALA A 113 63.24 75.31 -12.34
CA ALA A 113 62.94 75.45 -10.92
C ALA A 113 61.51 75.97 -10.71
N ASN A 114 60.59 75.11 -10.30
CA ASN A 114 59.57 75.51 -9.33
C ASN A 114 59.07 74.33 -8.49
N ARG A 115 59.62 74.22 -7.29
CA ARG A 115 59.27 73.24 -6.25
C ARG A 115 57.89 73.58 -5.68
N ARG A 116 56.79 72.97 -6.18
CA ARG A 116 55.55 72.81 -5.37
C ARG A 116 54.50 71.80 -5.89
N THR A 117 54.56 71.31 -7.13
CA THR A 117 53.58 70.32 -7.59
C THR A 117 54.11 68.88 -7.46
N LYS A 118 53.70 68.19 -6.38
CA LYS A 118 54.00 66.76 -6.11
C LYS A 118 53.34 65.77 -7.10
N ARG A 119 52.75 66.26 -8.20
CA ARG A 119 51.87 65.49 -9.10
C ARG A 119 52.06 65.91 -10.56
N ILE A 120 52.17 64.94 -11.47
CA ILE A 120 52.27 65.17 -12.92
C ILE A 120 50.96 64.74 -13.57
N LYS A 121 50.37 65.61 -14.40
CA LYS A 121 49.16 65.29 -15.16
C LYS A 121 49.52 64.45 -16.38
N VAL A 122 48.90 63.28 -16.52
CA VAL A 122 49.05 62.38 -17.67
C VAL A 122 47.73 62.28 -18.44
N LYS A 123 47.83 62.12 -19.76
CA LYS A 123 46.69 61.82 -20.64
C LYS A 123 46.70 60.33 -20.94
N ALA A 124 45.60 59.65 -20.67
CA ALA A 124 45.44 58.23 -20.86
C ALA A 124 44.52 57.95 -22.06
N ARG A 125 44.90 57.00 -22.90
CA ARG A 125 44.17 56.57 -24.09
C ARG A 125 44.26 55.06 -24.19
N TYR A 126 43.10 54.41 -24.17
CA TYR A 126 43.00 52.96 -24.29
C TYR A 126 42.00 52.59 -25.36
N THR A 127 42.37 51.66 -26.23
CA THR A 127 41.52 51.12 -27.28
C THR A 127 41.01 49.76 -26.82
N LEU A 128 39.70 49.57 -26.82
CA LEU A 128 39.08 48.28 -26.57
C LEU A 128 39.43 47.35 -27.73
N ASP A 129 39.95 46.17 -27.43
CA ASP A 129 40.29 45.15 -28.40
C ASP A 129 39.05 44.64 -29.15
N GLU A 130 39.27 43.92 -30.25
CA GLU A 130 38.18 43.40 -31.09
C GLU A 130 37.30 42.41 -30.32
N ASN A 131 37.90 41.65 -29.39
CA ASN A 131 37.19 40.72 -28.51
C ASN A 131 36.44 41.41 -27.36
N LYS A 132 36.55 42.75 -27.25
CA LYS A 132 35.93 43.58 -26.21
C LYS A 132 36.22 43.12 -24.79
N ARG A 133 37.35 42.45 -24.55
CA ARG A 133 37.77 41.87 -23.25
C ARG A 133 38.97 42.60 -22.66
N GLN A 134 39.69 43.35 -23.48
CA GLN A 134 40.90 44.05 -23.07
C GLN A 134 40.91 45.48 -23.58
N PHE A 135 41.33 46.39 -22.72
CA PHE A 135 41.78 47.71 -23.15
C PHE A 135 43.28 47.66 -23.38
N VAL A 136 43.74 48.00 -24.58
CA VAL A 136 45.15 48.10 -24.92
C VAL A 136 45.48 49.56 -25.17
N GLY A 137 46.50 50.08 -24.50
CA GLY A 137 46.91 51.46 -24.71
C GLY A 137 47.94 51.92 -23.70
N GLY A 138 47.76 53.13 -23.19
CA GLY A 138 48.70 53.70 -22.25
C GLY A 138 48.39 55.12 -21.85
N TRP A 139 49.36 55.72 -21.17
CA TRP A 139 49.30 57.11 -20.73
C TRP A 139 50.63 57.81 -21.02
N LYS A 140 50.57 59.11 -21.33
CA LYS A 140 51.74 59.95 -21.62
C LYS A 140 51.69 61.25 -20.80
N ALA A 141 52.81 61.66 -20.23
CA ALA A 141 52.93 62.95 -19.55
C ALA A 141 52.96 64.10 -20.56
N GLY A 142 52.22 65.18 -20.29
CA GLY A 142 52.01 66.25 -21.28
C GLY A 142 53.23 67.13 -21.57
N ARG A 143 54.14 67.33 -20.60
CA ARG A 143 55.35 68.17 -20.75
C ARG A 143 56.67 67.37 -20.70
N ALA A 144 56.60 66.07 -20.40
CA ALA A 144 57.75 65.18 -20.34
C ALA A 144 57.51 64.06 -21.35
N GLU A 145 57.83 64.31 -22.62
CA GLU A 145 57.49 63.38 -23.71
C GLU A 145 58.05 61.97 -23.53
N LYS A 146 59.16 61.85 -22.77
CA LYS A 146 59.84 60.59 -22.49
C LYS A 146 59.20 59.77 -21.36
N PHE A 147 58.21 60.31 -20.62
CA PHE A 147 57.52 59.57 -19.55
C PHE A 147 56.14 59.09 -19.98
N SER A 148 56.04 57.79 -20.24
CA SER A 148 54.81 57.11 -20.63
C SER A 148 54.71 55.74 -19.97
N GLY A 149 53.50 55.20 -19.93
CA GLY A 149 53.25 53.80 -19.64
C GLY A 149 52.41 53.19 -20.75
N GLN A 150 52.76 51.98 -21.17
CA GLN A 150 51.91 51.12 -21.99
C GLN A 150 51.36 50.02 -21.11
N ASP A 151 50.07 49.77 -21.19
CA ASP A 151 49.42 48.75 -20.38
C ASP A 151 48.22 48.11 -21.08
N VAL A 152 47.86 46.94 -20.56
CA VAL A 152 46.68 46.18 -20.94
C VAL A 152 45.79 46.06 -19.73
N TRP A 153 44.52 46.42 -19.88
CA TRP A 153 43.51 46.19 -18.86
C TRP A 153 42.66 44.99 -19.24
N THR A 154 42.65 43.96 -18.41
CA THR A 154 41.80 42.79 -18.59
C THR A 154 40.59 42.90 -17.68
N GLN A 155 39.37 42.80 -18.21
CA GLN A 155 38.16 42.89 -17.39
C GLN A 155 38.16 41.77 -16.35
N VAL A 156 37.91 42.11 -15.09
CA VAL A 156 37.68 41.12 -14.04
C VAL A 156 36.29 40.53 -14.28
N PRO A 157 36.15 39.22 -14.51
CA PRO A 157 34.86 38.59 -14.68
C PRO A 157 33.94 38.96 -13.51
N LYS A 158 32.73 39.44 -13.81
CA LYS A 158 31.74 39.64 -12.76
C LYS A 158 31.41 38.28 -12.16
N LYS A 159 31.34 38.19 -10.84
CA LYS A 159 30.88 36.96 -10.17
C LYS A 159 29.42 36.75 -10.56
N ILE A 160 29.11 35.60 -11.15
CA ILE A 160 27.74 35.19 -11.43
C ILE A 160 27.12 34.79 -10.07
N GLU A 161 25.95 35.32 -9.78
CA GLU A 161 25.16 34.91 -8.61
C GLU A 161 23.84 34.36 -9.12
N ILE A 162 23.49 33.14 -8.72
CA ILE A 162 22.22 32.50 -9.09
C ILE A 162 21.33 32.52 -7.84
N HIS A 163 20.14 33.10 -7.96
CA HIS A 163 19.24 33.33 -6.82
C HIS A 163 18.04 32.38 -6.82
N SER A 164 17.44 32.13 -7.98
CA SER A 164 16.23 31.28 -8.08
C SER A 164 16.05 30.69 -9.48
N ILE A 165 15.16 29.71 -9.57
CA ILE A 165 14.66 29.14 -10.82
C ILE A 165 13.12 29.06 -10.76
N THR A 166 12.45 29.21 -11.89
CA THR A 166 10.98 29.14 -11.99
C THR A 166 10.56 28.34 -13.22
N PRO A 167 9.71 27.30 -13.09
CA PRO A 167 9.19 26.77 -11.82
C PRO A 167 10.30 26.19 -10.92
N LYS A 168 10.12 26.29 -9.60
CA LYS A 168 11.06 25.76 -8.61
C LYS A 168 10.99 24.23 -8.54
N GLN A 169 9.79 23.68 -8.73
CA GLN A 169 9.51 22.26 -8.62
C GLN A 169 8.75 21.80 -9.86
N ILE A 170 9.02 20.57 -10.31
CA ILE A 170 8.26 19.90 -11.36
C ILE A 170 7.95 18.46 -10.97
N GLU A 171 6.84 17.93 -11.48
CA GLU A 171 6.50 16.51 -11.37
C GLU A 171 6.74 15.82 -12.70
N ILE A 172 7.60 14.78 -12.71
CA ILE A 172 7.85 13.98 -13.90
C ILE A 172 6.99 12.71 -13.90
N SER A 173 6.31 12.47 -15.02
CA SER A 173 5.58 11.23 -15.33
C SER A 173 6.09 10.56 -16.62
N GLY A 174 7.01 11.22 -17.33
CA GLY A 174 7.60 10.81 -18.60
C GLY A 174 8.74 11.75 -18.98
N ASP A 175 9.29 11.60 -20.18
CA ASP A 175 10.23 12.58 -20.74
C ASP A 175 9.50 13.92 -20.94
N GLN A 176 10.10 15.01 -20.49
CA GLN A 176 9.50 16.35 -20.53
C GLN A 176 10.45 17.36 -21.15
N ASP A 177 9.91 18.24 -22.00
CA ASP A 177 10.55 19.49 -22.40
C ASP A 177 9.96 20.64 -21.58
N LEU A 178 10.80 21.29 -20.79
CA LEU A 178 10.41 22.32 -19.83
C LEU A 178 11.14 23.63 -20.11
N VAL A 179 10.42 24.74 -20.07
CA VAL A 179 11.05 26.07 -20.04
C VAL A 179 11.15 26.56 -18.60
N VAL A 180 12.37 26.86 -18.17
CA VAL A 180 12.65 27.43 -16.84
C VAL A 180 13.25 28.83 -16.98
N THR A 181 12.97 29.69 -16.00
CA THR A 181 13.62 31.00 -15.88
C THR A 181 14.55 30.98 -14.67
N VAL A 182 15.85 31.17 -14.92
CA VAL A 182 16.86 31.36 -13.88
C VAL A 182 17.00 32.85 -13.61
N SER A 183 16.95 33.25 -12.34
CA SER A 183 17.14 34.63 -11.90
C SER A 183 18.43 34.76 -11.09
N GLY A 184 19.12 35.88 -11.24
CA GLY A 184 20.42 36.09 -10.62
C GLY A 184 21.01 37.48 -10.85
N ARG A 185 22.34 37.58 -10.72
CA ARG A 185 23.10 38.79 -11.08
C ARG A 185 24.29 38.42 -11.94
N ASN A 186 24.53 39.27 -12.95
CA ASN A 186 25.61 39.11 -13.91
C ASN A 186 25.53 37.77 -14.66
N LEU A 187 24.32 37.25 -14.90
CA LEU A 187 24.12 36.11 -15.78
C LEU A 187 24.67 36.43 -17.18
N PRO A 188 25.35 35.48 -17.85
CA PRO A 188 25.91 35.73 -19.17
C PRO A 188 24.78 35.91 -20.19
N THR A 189 25.02 36.76 -21.20
CA THR A 189 24.10 36.92 -22.33
C THR A 189 24.15 35.69 -23.25
N GLU A 190 23.15 35.51 -24.13
CA GLU A 190 23.07 34.40 -25.08
C GLU A 190 24.37 34.15 -25.86
N ASN A 191 25.04 35.21 -26.34
CA ASN A 191 26.32 35.10 -27.07
C ASN A 191 27.54 34.77 -26.18
N GLU A 192 27.38 34.81 -24.86
CA GLU A 192 28.46 34.58 -23.90
C GLU A 192 28.40 33.20 -23.27
N ILE A 193 27.36 32.41 -23.51
CA ILE A 193 27.17 31.10 -22.92
C ILE A 193 26.56 30.11 -23.91
N THR A 194 26.97 28.85 -23.82
CA THR A 194 26.35 27.76 -24.58
C THR A 194 25.55 26.84 -23.65
N PRO A 195 24.55 26.10 -24.16
CA PRO A 195 23.82 25.12 -23.34
C PRO A 195 24.73 24.14 -22.60
N LYS A 196 25.88 23.78 -23.17
CA LYS A 196 26.88 22.89 -22.56
C LYS A 196 27.61 23.47 -21.34
N GLU A 197 27.47 24.76 -21.07
CA GLU A 197 28.08 25.43 -19.90
C GLU A 197 27.06 25.64 -18.76
N VAL A 198 25.85 25.11 -18.92
CA VAL A 198 24.82 25.09 -17.89
C VAL A 198 24.55 23.64 -17.49
N HIS A 199 24.82 23.32 -16.23
CA HIS A 199 24.66 21.97 -15.70
C HIS A 199 23.75 21.98 -14.47
N PHE A 200 22.92 20.97 -14.36
CA PHE A 200 22.23 20.64 -13.13
C PHE A 200 23.03 19.57 -12.40
N PHE A 201 23.09 19.65 -11.08
CA PHE A 201 23.80 18.68 -10.25
C PHE A 201 22.84 18.03 -9.27
N PHE A 202 22.89 16.71 -9.18
CA PHE A 202 22.23 15.90 -8.16
C PHE A 202 23.30 15.22 -7.32
N GLN A 203 23.25 15.38 -5.99
CA GLN A 203 24.24 14.82 -5.07
C GLN A 203 25.71 15.12 -5.45
N ASN A 204 25.99 16.37 -5.84
CA ASN A 204 27.31 16.85 -6.28
C ASN A 204 27.86 16.22 -7.58
N LYS A 205 27.04 15.51 -8.36
CA LYS A 205 27.39 15.01 -9.70
C LYS A 205 26.50 15.65 -10.75
N ILE A 206 26.99 15.82 -11.97
CA ILE A 206 26.18 16.32 -13.09
C ILE A 206 25.01 15.35 -13.31
N ASP A 207 23.79 15.89 -13.30
CA ASP A 207 22.56 15.15 -13.55
C ASP A 207 22.37 15.04 -15.08
N GLU A 208 22.93 13.98 -15.68
CA GLU A 208 22.85 13.72 -17.12
C GLU A 208 21.40 13.52 -17.62
N GLU A 209 20.45 13.30 -16.71
CA GLU A 209 19.03 13.18 -17.02
C GLU A 209 18.32 14.53 -17.12
N VAL A 210 19.01 15.64 -16.82
CA VAL A 210 18.51 17.03 -16.95
C VAL A 210 19.45 17.83 -17.86
N LYS A 211 19.09 17.95 -19.13
CA LYS A 211 19.92 18.61 -20.14
C LYS A 211 19.37 19.96 -20.54
N VAL A 212 20.21 20.99 -20.55
CA VAL A 212 19.87 22.25 -21.20
C VAL A 212 20.01 22.06 -22.71
N THR A 213 18.91 22.14 -23.45
CA THR A 213 18.90 21.98 -24.90
C THR A 213 19.05 23.32 -25.61
N GLU A 214 18.55 24.40 -25.03
CA GLU A 214 18.50 25.72 -25.65
C GLU A 214 18.54 26.83 -24.59
N ILE A 215 19.21 27.94 -24.92
CA ILE A 215 19.13 29.20 -24.16
C ILE A 215 18.20 30.08 -24.96
N LEU A 216 16.97 30.26 -24.48
CA LEU A 216 15.90 30.90 -25.24
C LEU A 216 15.99 32.42 -25.20
N GLU A 217 16.36 32.96 -24.03
CA GLU A 217 16.37 34.40 -23.80
C GLU A 217 17.31 34.72 -22.64
N THR A 218 18.06 35.82 -22.74
CA THR A 218 18.82 36.40 -21.62
C THR A 218 18.53 37.87 -21.53
N ASN A 219 18.22 38.39 -20.35
CA ASN A 219 18.11 39.84 -20.17
C ASN A 219 19.51 40.48 -20.31
N ASP A 220 19.58 41.58 -21.06
CA ASP A 220 20.82 42.34 -21.29
C ASP A 220 21.47 42.87 -19.99
N ASP A 221 20.67 43.03 -18.92
CA ASP A 221 21.16 43.46 -17.61
C ASP A 221 21.73 42.30 -16.76
N GLY A 222 21.65 41.07 -17.26
CA GLY A 222 22.13 39.85 -16.60
C GLY A 222 21.33 39.44 -15.37
N THR A 223 20.05 39.82 -15.28
CA THR A 223 19.16 39.50 -14.14
C THR A 223 18.37 38.21 -14.33
N SER A 224 18.07 37.81 -15.56
CA SER A 224 17.39 36.55 -15.84
C SER A 224 17.83 35.87 -17.14
N MET A 225 17.64 34.56 -17.18
CA MET A 225 17.93 33.70 -18.32
C MET A 225 16.84 32.62 -18.43
N LYS A 226 16.22 32.49 -19.61
CA LYS A 226 15.29 31.40 -19.91
C LYS A 226 16.01 30.25 -20.59
N LEU A 227 15.80 29.06 -20.08
CA LEU A 227 16.42 27.82 -20.56
C LEU A 227 15.32 26.85 -20.98
N ARG A 228 15.55 26.13 -22.07
CA ARG A 228 14.80 24.91 -22.39
C ARG A 228 15.56 23.72 -21.85
N LEU A 229 14.91 22.94 -21.00
CA LEU A 229 15.42 21.71 -20.42
C LEU A 229 14.74 20.53 -21.08
N LYS A 230 15.51 19.49 -21.40
CA LYS A 230 15.00 18.15 -21.65
C LYS A 230 15.27 17.29 -20.42
N ILE A 231 14.22 16.81 -19.80
CA ILE A 231 14.23 16.05 -18.56
C ILE A 231 13.78 14.64 -18.87
N SER A 232 14.67 13.69 -18.64
CA SER A 232 14.40 12.27 -18.87
C SER A 232 13.50 11.70 -17.78
N SER A 233 12.61 10.80 -18.18
CA SER A 233 11.78 9.97 -17.29
C SER A 233 12.58 9.12 -16.31
N LYS A 234 13.91 9.02 -16.47
CA LYS A 234 14.84 8.34 -15.55
C LYS A 234 15.46 9.26 -14.51
N ALA A 235 15.23 10.58 -14.58
CA ALA A 235 15.77 11.52 -13.60
C ALA A 235 15.29 11.18 -12.17
N PHE A 236 16.20 11.16 -11.20
CA PHE A 236 15.87 10.83 -9.81
C PHE A 236 15.02 11.92 -9.15
N ALA A 237 14.20 11.60 -8.15
CA ALA A 237 13.53 12.66 -7.38
C ALA A 237 14.54 13.39 -6.47
N GLY A 238 14.31 14.68 -6.22
CA GLY A 238 15.06 15.49 -5.25
C GLY A 238 15.50 16.86 -5.76
N LYS A 239 16.34 17.53 -4.98
CA LYS A 239 16.81 18.88 -5.26
C LYS A 239 18.08 18.87 -6.12
N ARG A 240 18.20 19.88 -6.98
CA ARG A 240 19.34 20.12 -7.86
C ARG A 240 19.99 21.45 -7.56
N ASP A 241 21.30 21.43 -7.59
CA ASP A 241 22.09 22.64 -7.79
C ASP A 241 22.13 22.96 -9.27
N ILE A 242 22.26 24.24 -9.60
CA ILE A 242 22.48 24.70 -10.97
C ILE A 242 23.85 25.37 -11.04
N GLN A 243 24.64 25.04 -12.05
CA GLN A 243 25.90 25.68 -12.35
C GLN A 243 25.80 26.39 -13.70
N ILE A 244 26.18 27.67 -13.71
CA ILE A 244 26.32 28.47 -14.92
C ILE A 244 27.80 28.88 -15.00
N LYS A 245 28.52 28.34 -15.98
CA LYS A 245 29.99 28.41 -16.09
C LYS A 245 30.66 27.84 -14.83
N LYS A 246 31.24 28.70 -13.99
CA LYS A 246 31.95 28.32 -12.75
C LYS A 246 31.18 28.68 -11.48
N SER A 247 29.98 29.24 -11.59
CA SER A 247 29.20 29.69 -10.42
C SER A 247 28.01 28.78 -10.20
N SER A 248 27.74 28.45 -8.94
CA SER A 248 26.64 27.55 -8.55
C SER A 248 25.58 28.27 -7.73
N GLY A 249 24.33 27.88 -7.93
CA GLY A 249 23.19 28.13 -7.04
C GLY A 249 22.74 26.80 -6.45
N ARG A 250 22.53 26.75 -5.14
CA ARG A 250 22.26 25.49 -4.43
C ARG A 250 20.77 25.24 -4.25
N GLU A 251 20.34 23.99 -4.47
CA GLU A 251 18.99 23.49 -4.21
C GLU A 251 17.87 24.34 -4.82
N LEU A 252 18.12 24.91 -6.00
CA LEU A 252 17.17 25.85 -6.60
C LEU A 252 16.05 25.13 -7.37
N PHE A 253 16.31 23.94 -7.91
CA PHE A 253 15.36 23.19 -8.75
C PHE A 253 15.04 21.82 -8.13
N GLU A 254 13.78 21.42 -8.08
CA GLU A 254 13.36 20.14 -7.52
C GLU A 254 12.55 19.33 -8.54
N ILE A 255 12.89 18.06 -8.70
CA ILE A 255 12.06 17.12 -9.45
C ILE A 255 11.40 16.20 -8.46
N THR A 256 10.08 16.15 -8.51
CA THR A 256 9.27 15.15 -7.80
C THR A 256 8.70 14.16 -8.79
N ARG A 257 8.29 13.01 -8.28
CA ARG A 257 7.57 11.99 -9.04
C ARG A 257 6.16 11.86 -8.50
N GLY A 258 5.22 11.58 -9.39
CA GLY A 258 3.86 11.27 -9.01
C GLY A 258 3.78 10.06 -8.10
N VAL A 259 2.67 9.94 -7.38
CA VAL A 259 2.46 8.80 -6.50
C VAL A 259 2.00 7.60 -7.32
N LYS A 260 2.89 6.61 -7.46
CA LYS A 260 2.59 5.33 -8.10
C LYS A 260 1.72 4.47 -7.18
N LYS A 261 0.71 3.83 -7.77
CA LYS A 261 -0.09 2.82 -7.09
C LYS A 261 0.62 1.47 -7.18
N LEU A 262 0.77 0.79 -6.05
CA LEU A 262 1.09 -0.63 -5.96
C LEU A 262 -0.23 -1.39 -5.78
N PRO A 263 -0.70 -2.16 -6.77
CA PRO A 263 -1.94 -2.92 -6.64
C PRO A 263 -1.85 -3.96 -5.54
N LEU A 264 -2.94 -4.16 -4.79
CA LEU A 264 -3.02 -5.19 -3.75
C LEU A 264 -2.92 -6.59 -4.39
N GLY A 265 -2.02 -7.45 -3.90
CA GLY A 265 -1.79 -8.76 -4.50
C GLY A 265 -1.11 -8.72 -5.89
N GLY A 266 -0.63 -7.53 -6.31
CA GLY A 266 0.01 -7.29 -7.59
C GLY A 266 1.47 -6.86 -7.46
N SER A 267 2.00 -6.25 -8.52
CA SER A 267 3.36 -5.72 -8.55
C SER A 267 3.46 -4.43 -9.35
N ALA A 268 4.43 -3.58 -9.00
CA ALA A 268 4.76 -2.37 -9.74
C ALA A 268 6.29 -2.27 -9.92
N GLU A 269 6.72 -1.71 -11.06
CA GLU A 269 8.11 -1.33 -11.25
C GLU A 269 8.37 0.05 -10.63
N ILE A 270 9.35 0.10 -9.74
CA ILE A 270 9.72 1.27 -8.97
C ILE A 270 11.18 1.65 -9.21
N VAL A 271 11.47 2.93 -9.23
CA VAL A 271 12.82 3.50 -9.32
C VAL A 271 13.10 4.38 -8.12
N LEU A 272 14.37 4.67 -7.87
CA LEU A 272 14.76 5.54 -6.76
C LEU A 272 14.04 6.90 -6.82
N GLY A 273 13.39 7.27 -5.71
CA GLY A 273 12.63 8.50 -5.58
C GLY A 273 11.16 8.41 -6.02
N ASP A 274 10.69 7.26 -6.52
CA ASP A 274 9.25 7.03 -6.69
C ASP A 274 8.55 7.11 -5.32
N ARG A 275 7.37 7.74 -5.33
CA ARG A 275 6.44 7.70 -4.20
C ARG A 275 5.46 6.58 -4.47
N VAL A 276 5.34 5.61 -3.58
CA VAL A 276 4.46 4.45 -3.79
C VAL A 276 3.40 4.41 -2.71
N ARG A 277 2.16 4.11 -3.10
CA ARG A 277 1.07 3.84 -2.17
C ARG A 277 0.31 2.57 -2.52
N ILE A 278 -0.25 1.92 -1.51
CA ILE A 278 -1.11 0.75 -1.61
C ILE A 278 -2.37 1.00 -0.79
N PHE A 279 -3.53 0.61 -1.29
CA PHE A 279 -4.78 0.67 -0.54
C PHE A 279 -5.04 -0.69 0.09
N ILE A 280 -5.35 -0.71 1.38
CA ILE A 280 -5.76 -1.91 2.09
C ILE A 280 -7.24 -1.78 2.46
N PRO A 281 -8.13 -2.60 1.88
CA PRO A 281 -9.57 -2.43 2.02
C PRO A 281 -10.12 -2.88 3.38
N GLN A 282 -9.44 -3.79 4.07
CA GLN A 282 -9.92 -4.42 5.30
C GLN A 282 -8.79 -4.51 6.31
N LYS A 283 -9.04 -4.17 7.59
CA LYS A 283 -8.06 -4.29 8.69
C LYS A 283 -7.93 -5.73 9.20
N GLY A 284 -6.91 -5.97 10.04
CA GLY A 284 -6.73 -7.21 10.81
C GLY A 284 -5.89 -8.28 10.11
N GLY A 285 -5.29 -7.95 8.96
CA GLY A 285 -4.40 -8.83 8.20
C GLY A 285 -2.93 -8.43 8.25
N GLU A 286 -2.14 -9.19 7.51
CA GLU A 286 -0.71 -8.98 7.32
C GLU A 286 -0.41 -8.64 5.86
N LEU A 287 0.30 -7.53 5.65
CA LEU A 287 0.82 -7.12 4.36
C LEU A 287 2.28 -7.56 4.23
N ALA A 288 2.57 -8.42 3.27
CA ALA A 288 3.92 -8.76 2.87
C ALA A 288 4.33 -7.93 1.64
N LEU A 289 5.51 -7.32 1.69
CA LEU A 289 6.12 -6.60 0.58
C LEU A 289 7.40 -7.32 0.16
N GLN A 290 7.56 -7.62 -1.13
CA GLN A 290 8.70 -8.37 -1.66
C GLN A 290 9.37 -7.61 -2.81
N GLY A 291 10.68 -7.79 -2.94
CA GLY A 291 11.50 -7.19 -4.01
C GLY A 291 12.43 -6.08 -3.54
N LEU A 292 12.22 -5.51 -2.35
CA LEU A 292 13.14 -4.57 -1.70
C LEU A 292 13.18 -4.79 -0.18
N GLN A 293 14.34 -4.52 0.42
CA GLN A 293 14.53 -4.50 1.86
C GLN A 293 14.52 -3.06 2.40
N GLY A 294 14.27 -2.90 3.70
CA GLY A 294 14.32 -1.59 4.37
C GLY A 294 13.19 -0.65 3.94
N ILE A 295 12.05 -1.19 3.50
CA ILE A 295 10.84 -0.41 3.27
C ILE A 295 10.30 0.04 4.64
N VAL A 296 9.84 1.28 4.73
CA VAL A 296 9.06 1.77 5.86
C VAL A 296 7.64 2.07 5.38
N LEU A 297 6.64 1.61 6.13
CA LEU A 297 5.23 1.81 5.78
C LEU A 297 4.61 2.92 6.64
N HIS A 298 3.85 3.83 6.03
CA HIS A 298 3.16 4.92 6.71
C HIS A 298 1.66 4.91 6.39
N TYR A 299 0.80 5.07 7.39
CA TYR A 299 -0.65 5.12 7.20
C TYR A 299 -1.17 6.54 6.92
N GLY A 300 -2.06 6.70 5.94
CA GLY A 300 -2.81 7.93 5.63
C GLY A 300 -2.04 8.94 4.77
N SER A 301 -0.75 9.16 5.04
CA SER A 301 0.12 10.07 4.29
C SER A 301 1.58 9.64 4.33
N GLN A 302 2.45 10.30 3.57
CA GLN A 302 3.90 10.03 3.59
C GLN A 302 4.53 10.28 4.95
N ASP A 303 4.10 11.34 5.65
CA ASP A 303 4.53 11.65 7.02
C ASP A 303 3.55 11.08 8.07
N GLY A 304 2.77 10.08 7.67
CA GLY A 304 1.74 9.47 8.51
C GLY A 304 2.30 8.55 9.59
N GLU A 305 1.39 7.87 10.30
CA GLU A 305 1.72 6.91 11.35
C GLU A 305 2.61 5.79 10.79
N LYS A 306 3.84 5.68 11.31
CA LYS A 306 4.81 4.66 10.90
C LYS A 306 4.39 3.29 11.43
N ILE A 307 4.31 2.31 10.54
CA ILE A 307 4.02 0.90 10.83
C ILE A 307 5.31 0.11 10.70
N SER A 308 5.69 -0.59 11.76
CA SER A 308 6.89 -1.43 11.77
C SER A 308 6.53 -2.86 11.36
N PRO A 309 7.42 -3.57 10.64
CA PRO A 309 7.21 -4.98 10.34
C PRO A 309 7.32 -5.82 11.63
N ASN A 310 6.63 -6.96 11.66
CA ASN A 310 6.76 -8.00 12.68
C ASN A 310 8.04 -8.84 12.47
N ASP A 311 8.25 -9.84 13.32
CA ASP A 311 9.44 -10.72 13.29
C ASP A 311 9.59 -11.52 11.98
N HIS A 312 8.51 -11.64 11.19
CA HIS A 312 8.52 -12.29 9.88
C HIS A 312 8.75 -11.30 8.72
N GLY A 313 8.91 -10.01 9.00
CA GLY A 313 9.06 -8.97 7.97
C GLY A 313 7.74 -8.51 7.33
N ASN A 314 6.58 -8.91 7.87
CA ASN A 314 5.26 -8.49 7.40
C ASN A 314 4.73 -7.31 8.22
N TYR A 315 3.86 -6.48 7.65
CA TYR A 315 3.22 -5.36 8.35
C TYR A 315 1.83 -5.76 8.83
N GLU A 316 1.59 -5.64 10.13
CA GLU A 316 0.25 -5.83 10.71
C GLU A 316 -0.62 -4.61 10.43
N ILE A 317 -1.74 -4.82 9.73
CA ILE A 317 -2.62 -3.75 9.29
C ILE A 317 -3.74 -3.55 10.31
N GLN A 318 -3.69 -2.46 11.07
CA GLN A 318 -4.69 -2.13 12.10
C GLN A 318 -5.83 -1.25 11.57
N LYS A 319 -5.60 -0.53 10.46
CA LYS A 319 -6.58 0.40 9.86
C LYS A 319 -6.71 0.14 8.36
N ALA A 320 -7.91 0.27 7.81
CA ALA A 320 -8.12 0.26 6.37
C ALA A 320 -7.80 1.64 5.76
N GLY A 321 -7.43 1.67 4.48
CA GLY A 321 -7.14 2.90 3.74
C GLY A 321 -5.80 2.89 3.00
N TRP A 322 -5.30 4.07 2.67
CA TRP A 322 -4.04 4.24 1.95
C TRP A 322 -2.83 4.14 2.87
N TYR A 323 -1.85 3.35 2.44
CA TYR A 323 -0.53 3.27 3.02
C TYR A 323 0.52 3.75 2.02
N TYR A 324 1.50 4.50 2.49
CA TYR A 324 2.60 5.06 1.70
C TYR A 324 3.90 4.34 2.08
N LEU A 325 4.69 4.02 1.07
CA LEU A 325 5.96 3.33 1.23
C LEU A 325 7.09 4.35 1.13
N ASP A 326 7.92 4.38 2.16
CA ASP A 326 9.18 5.12 2.18
C ASP A 326 10.35 4.17 1.88
N PHE A 327 11.16 4.59 0.91
CA PHE A 327 12.35 3.88 0.42
C PHE A 327 13.64 4.59 0.85
N SER A 328 13.60 5.55 1.77
CA SER A 328 14.76 6.32 2.22
C SER A 328 15.93 5.45 2.72
N SER A 329 15.63 4.29 3.30
CA SER A 329 16.59 3.27 3.72
C SER A 329 16.82 2.14 2.72
N ALA A 330 16.09 2.10 1.60
CA ALA A 330 16.18 1.02 0.61
C ALA A 330 17.25 1.31 -0.45
N SER A 331 18.10 0.32 -0.73
CA SER A 331 19.10 0.40 -1.80
C SER A 331 18.48 -0.02 -3.14
N ILE A 332 18.08 0.96 -3.97
CA ILE A 332 17.54 0.72 -5.32
C ILE A 332 18.61 1.08 -6.36
N ASN A 333 19.18 0.07 -7.03
CA ASN A 333 20.12 0.26 -8.14
C ASN A 333 19.37 0.26 -9.48
N GLY A 334 18.84 1.41 -9.88
CA GLY A 334 18.07 1.55 -11.11
C GLY A 334 16.57 1.35 -10.87
N SER A 335 16.02 0.21 -11.31
CA SER A 335 14.64 -0.19 -11.05
C SER A 335 14.54 -1.49 -10.25
N ALA A 336 13.44 -1.65 -9.52
CA ALA A 336 13.10 -2.86 -8.79
C ALA A 336 11.63 -3.20 -9.01
N LYS A 337 11.31 -4.49 -9.09
CA LYS A 337 9.92 -4.97 -9.11
C LYS A 337 9.48 -5.18 -7.67
N LEU A 338 8.56 -4.34 -7.20
CA LEU A 338 7.95 -4.46 -5.88
C LEU A 338 6.62 -5.20 -6.02
N SER A 339 6.40 -6.25 -5.22
CA SER A 339 5.12 -6.97 -5.16
C SER A 339 4.52 -6.95 -3.76
N SER A 340 3.20 -7.05 -3.69
CA SER A 340 2.45 -7.11 -2.44
C SER A 340 1.66 -8.42 -2.32
N SER A 341 1.48 -8.90 -1.09
CA SER A 341 0.52 -9.95 -0.75
C SER A 341 -0.14 -9.57 0.56
N TYR A 342 -1.48 -9.61 0.61
CA TYR A 342 -2.23 -9.31 1.82
C TYR A 342 -3.03 -10.51 2.26
N LYS A 343 -2.87 -10.90 3.52
CA LYS A 343 -3.48 -12.09 4.11
C LYS A 343 -4.29 -11.73 5.34
N ILE A 344 -5.50 -12.28 5.47
CA ILE A 344 -6.26 -12.24 6.72
C ILE A 344 -6.56 -13.67 7.14
N ASN A 345 -6.04 -14.04 8.31
CA ASN A 345 -6.22 -15.36 8.88
C ASN A 345 -6.85 -15.25 10.27
N GLY A 346 -7.78 -16.14 10.57
CA GLY A 346 -8.40 -16.28 11.89
C GLY A 346 -8.38 -17.73 12.34
N LYS A 347 -8.15 -17.96 13.63
CA LYS A 347 -8.22 -19.26 14.29
C LYS A 347 -8.81 -19.04 15.68
N THR A 348 -9.72 -19.91 16.09
CA THR A 348 -10.19 -19.99 17.47
C THR A 348 -9.05 -20.37 18.42
N ALA A 349 -9.18 -20.01 19.70
CA ALA A 349 -8.26 -20.49 20.72
C ALA A 349 -8.36 -22.03 20.85
N GLU A 350 -7.27 -22.69 21.25
CA GLU A 350 -7.22 -24.17 21.27
C GLU A 350 -8.24 -24.80 22.23
N ASP A 351 -8.52 -24.13 23.34
CA ASP A 351 -9.55 -24.49 24.33
C ASP A 351 -10.99 -24.25 23.83
N LYS A 352 -11.16 -23.53 22.73
CA LYS A 352 -12.44 -23.23 22.07
C LYS A 352 -12.60 -23.94 20.73
N MET A 353 -11.62 -24.75 20.33
CA MET A 353 -11.68 -25.50 19.09
C MET A 353 -12.76 -26.59 19.23
N PRO A 354 -13.73 -26.66 18.30
CA PRO A 354 -14.75 -27.68 18.33
C PRO A 354 -14.11 -29.05 18.07
N TRP A 355 -14.62 -30.08 18.74
CA TRP A 355 -14.22 -31.46 18.48
C TRP A 355 -14.85 -31.97 17.17
N ASN A 356 -14.10 -32.81 16.45
CA ASN A 356 -14.66 -33.61 15.35
C ASN A 356 -15.69 -34.58 15.92
N PHE A 357 -16.66 -35.00 15.13
CA PHE A 357 -17.77 -35.82 15.64
C PHE A 357 -18.20 -36.85 14.61
N TRP A 358 -18.72 -38.00 15.01
CA TRP A 358 -19.52 -38.79 14.07
C TRP A 358 -20.91 -38.15 13.95
N TYR A 359 -21.47 -38.09 12.74
CA TYR A 359 -22.82 -37.54 12.57
C TYR A 359 -23.92 -38.53 12.98
N PHE A 360 -23.57 -39.75 13.41
CA PHE A 360 -24.48 -40.80 13.88
C PHE A 360 -25.65 -41.02 12.89
N PRO A 361 -25.44 -41.65 11.72
CA PRO A 361 -26.48 -41.79 10.70
C PRO A 361 -27.72 -42.53 11.22
N PHE A 362 -28.90 -42.07 10.81
CA PHE A 362 -30.17 -42.78 11.01
C PHE A 362 -30.27 -44.02 10.10
N TYR A 363 -29.48 -44.08 9.02
CA TYR A 363 -29.52 -45.16 8.04
C TYR A 363 -28.55 -46.30 8.39
N GLN A 364 -29.07 -47.52 8.55
CA GLN A 364 -28.35 -48.67 9.10
C GLN A 364 -27.35 -49.38 8.14
N LYS A 365 -27.13 -48.88 6.91
CA LYS A 365 -26.17 -49.55 6.00
C LYS A 365 -24.72 -49.43 6.50
N TYR A 366 -24.42 -48.43 7.33
CA TYR A 366 -23.12 -48.31 8.00
C TYR A 366 -23.05 -49.21 9.22
N ASN A 367 -21.84 -49.70 9.53
CA ASN A 367 -21.58 -50.73 10.54
C ASN A 367 -22.41 -50.48 11.83
N PRO A 368 -23.37 -51.36 12.18
CA PRO A 368 -24.33 -51.10 13.25
C PRO A 368 -23.69 -50.92 14.62
N ALA A 369 -22.45 -51.36 14.83
CA ALA A 369 -21.70 -51.13 16.08
C ALA A 369 -21.35 -49.65 16.34
N HIS A 370 -21.52 -48.78 15.36
CA HIS A 370 -21.08 -47.37 15.38
C HIS A 370 -22.25 -46.40 15.54
N ASN A 371 -23.41 -46.94 15.89
CA ASN A 371 -24.65 -46.21 16.00
C ASN A 371 -25.12 -46.17 17.46
N LEU A 372 -25.69 -45.03 17.89
CA LEU A 372 -26.35 -44.86 19.18
C LEU A 372 -27.44 -45.91 19.41
N TYR A 373 -28.01 -46.42 18.32
CA TYR A 373 -29.06 -47.43 18.28
C TYR A 373 -28.55 -48.89 18.18
N SER A 374 -27.32 -49.18 18.59
CA SER A 374 -26.82 -50.56 18.69
C SER A 374 -27.36 -51.29 19.93
N ASP A 375 -27.61 -52.60 19.81
CA ASP A 375 -27.94 -53.46 20.97
C ASP A 375 -26.74 -53.47 21.94
N GLY A 376 -27.00 -53.29 23.25
CA GLY A 376 -25.92 -53.08 24.24
C GLY A 376 -25.23 -51.70 24.19
N GLY A 377 -25.67 -50.83 23.29
CA GLY A 377 -25.09 -49.52 23.03
C GLY A 377 -25.53 -48.41 24.00
N VAL A 378 -25.36 -47.18 23.55
CA VAL A 378 -25.51 -45.94 24.34
C VAL A 378 -26.84 -45.85 25.11
N TYR A 379 -27.97 -46.07 24.44
CA TYR A 379 -29.28 -45.87 25.07
C TYR A 379 -29.63 -46.93 26.10
N GLU A 380 -29.25 -48.19 25.87
CA GLU A 380 -29.42 -49.28 26.85
C GLU A 380 -28.62 -48.98 28.13
N LYS A 381 -27.39 -48.45 27.97
CA LYS A 381 -26.56 -48.01 29.10
C LYS A 381 -27.18 -46.82 29.85
N LEU A 382 -27.78 -45.86 29.14
CA LEU A 382 -28.46 -44.72 29.75
C LEU A 382 -29.72 -45.11 30.53
N ASP A 383 -30.50 -46.06 30.02
CA ASP A 383 -31.68 -46.56 30.73
C ASP A 383 -31.32 -47.17 32.08
N LYS A 384 -30.19 -47.90 32.15
CA LYS A 384 -29.65 -48.43 33.42
C LYS A 384 -29.36 -47.30 34.41
N ILE A 385 -28.69 -46.24 33.95
CA ILE A 385 -28.34 -45.09 34.80
C ILE A 385 -29.59 -44.37 35.31
N PHE A 386 -30.55 -44.10 34.42
CA PHE A 386 -31.77 -43.39 34.77
C PHE A 386 -32.82 -44.26 35.46
N LYS A 387 -32.50 -45.53 35.77
CA LYS A 387 -33.40 -46.50 36.41
C LYS A 387 -34.75 -46.57 35.71
N ILE A 388 -34.71 -46.49 34.39
CA ILE A 388 -35.89 -46.60 33.54
C ILE A 388 -36.25 -48.08 33.52
N LYS A 389 -37.04 -48.51 34.52
CA LYS A 389 -37.37 -49.93 34.77
C LYS A 389 -37.74 -50.66 33.48
N GLY A 390 -36.97 -51.70 33.16
CA GLY A 390 -37.53 -52.91 32.58
C GLY A 390 -38.40 -53.59 33.64
N ASP A 391 -39.55 -54.10 33.24
CA ASP A 391 -40.43 -54.92 34.08
C ASP A 391 -39.71 -56.17 34.62
N GLU A 392 -40.33 -56.84 35.61
CA GLU A 392 -39.78 -57.88 36.50
C GLU A 392 -39.11 -59.10 35.80
N GLU A 393 -39.13 -59.18 34.48
CA GLU A 393 -38.45 -60.21 33.66
C GLU A 393 -37.06 -59.78 33.14
N GLY A 394 -36.56 -58.63 33.60
CA GLY A 394 -35.28 -58.06 33.17
C GLY A 394 -35.36 -57.40 31.80
N TRP A 395 -34.24 -56.83 31.35
CA TRP A 395 -34.04 -56.04 30.12
C TRP A 395 -34.46 -56.69 28.78
N LYS A 396 -35.12 -57.85 28.80
CA LYS A 396 -35.66 -58.57 27.63
C LYS A 396 -36.82 -57.85 26.93
N LYS A 397 -37.32 -56.74 27.46
CA LYS A 397 -38.34 -55.87 26.83
C LYS A 397 -37.94 -54.39 26.91
N PHE A 398 -36.83 -54.04 26.26
CA PHE A 398 -36.55 -52.64 25.93
C PHE A 398 -37.81 -51.98 25.34
N ASN A 399 -38.21 -50.82 25.90
CA ASN A 399 -39.37 -50.06 25.43
C ASN A 399 -38.89 -48.79 24.70
N PRO A 400 -38.63 -48.88 23.39
CA PRO A 400 -38.12 -47.75 22.63
C PRO A 400 -39.06 -46.56 22.51
N TYR A 401 -40.35 -46.75 22.78
CA TYR A 401 -41.31 -45.64 22.77
C TYR A 401 -40.97 -44.55 23.79
N ARG A 402 -40.17 -44.86 24.81
CA ARG A 402 -39.72 -43.88 25.82
C ARG A 402 -38.64 -42.93 25.31
N HIS A 403 -37.91 -43.32 24.28
CA HIS A 403 -36.95 -42.45 23.63
C HIS A 403 -37.56 -41.72 22.42
N MET A 404 -38.71 -42.16 21.91
CA MET A 404 -39.42 -41.51 20.81
C MET A 404 -39.94 -40.11 21.17
N ASP A 405 -39.72 -39.14 20.29
CA ASP A 405 -40.40 -37.85 20.41
C ASP A 405 -41.92 -38.01 20.16
N LYS A 406 -42.70 -37.23 20.91
CA LYS A 406 -44.18 -37.24 20.89
C LYS A 406 -44.75 -36.83 19.54
N ASP A 407 -43.98 -36.15 18.70
CA ASP A 407 -44.44 -35.56 17.45
C ASP A 407 -44.31 -36.50 16.23
N TYR A 408 -43.64 -37.66 16.37
CA TYR A 408 -43.58 -38.71 15.33
C TYR A 408 -44.81 -39.63 15.28
N LYS A 409 -45.98 -39.12 15.71
CA LYS A 409 -47.28 -39.81 15.90
C LYS A 409 -47.78 -40.66 14.73
N ASP A 410 -47.27 -40.40 13.52
CA ASP A 410 -47.69 -40.99 12.25
C ASP A 410 -46.69 -41.97 11.62
N SER A 411 -45.58 -42.27 12.27
CA SER A 411 -44.64 -43.28 11.77
C SER A 411 -45.34 -44.64 11.57
N ARG A 412 -44.95 -45.37 10.53
CA ARG A 412 -45.53 -46.70 10.23
C ARG A 412 -45.39 -47.63 11.44
N ILE A 413 -44.27 -47.58 12.14
CA ILE A 413 -44.06 -48.35 13.37
C ILE A 413 -45.00 -47.90 14.48
N GLN A 414 -45.23 -46.61 14.72
CA GLN A 414 -46.17 -46.20 15.75
C GLN A 414 -47.61 -46.55 15.39
N LYS A 415 -47.98 -46.52 14.11
CA LYS A 415 -49.27 -47.03 13.62
C LYS A 415 -49.42 -48.53 13.90
N LEU A 416 -48.38 -49.32 13.60
CA LEU A 416 -48.34 -50.75 13.90
C LEU A 416 -48.30 -51.03 15.41
N ALA A 417 -47.63 -50.20 16.19
CA ALA A 417 -47.57 -50.27 17.64
C ALA A 417 -48.93 -49.98 18.27
N LYS A 418 -49.58 -48.87 17.92
CA LYS A 418 -50.93 -48.57 18.36
C LYS A 418 -51.91 -49.68 17.99
N LYS A 419 -51.70 -50.31 16.84
CA LYS A 419 -52.54 -51.41 16.35
C LYS A 419 -52.31 -52.72 17.11
N TYR A 420 -51.05 -53.13 17.28
CA TYR A 420 -50.68 -54.46 17.72
C TYR A 420 -50.04 -54.53 19.12
N TYR A 421 -49.63 -53.43 19.72
CA TYR A 421 -49.05 -53.40 21.07
C TYR A 421 -50.11 -52.96 22.09
N LYS A 422 -50.67 -53.92 22.84
CA LYS A 422 -51.70 -53.68 23.86
C LYS A 422 -51.32 -54.36 25.17
N GLY A 423 -51.50 -53.66 26.29
CA GLY A 423 -51.24 -54.21 27.64
C GLY A 423 -49.80 -54.74 27.80
N PHE A 424 -48.82 -54.02 27.25
CA PHE A 424 -47.39 -54.37 27.25
C PHE A 424 -47.02 -55.65 26.47
N LYS A 425 -47.91 -56.16 25.60
CA LYS A 425 -47.66 -57.32 24.73
C LYS A 425 -47.98 -57.01 23.27
N TRP A 426 -47.17 -57.54 22.35
CA TRP A 426 -47.48 -57.54 20.93
C TRP A 426 -48.49 -58.64 20.63
N SER A 427 -49.70 -58.26 20.24
CA SER A 427 -50.64 -59.15 19.56
C SER A 427 -50.07 -59.54 18.20
N LYS A 428 -50.37 -60.76 17.75
CA LYS A 428 -49.94 -61.26 16.45
C LYS A 428 -50.50 -60.34 15.34
N PRO A 429 -49.65 -59.84 14.42
CA PRO A 429 -50.12 -59.05 13.29
C PRO A 429 -51.10 -59.84 12.42
N GLU A 430 -52.21 -59.19 12.03
CA GLU A 430 -53.26 -59.80 11.20
C GLU A 430 -52.85 -59.89 9.72
N LYS A 431 -52.00 -58.97 9.27
CA LYS A 431 -51.48 -58.92 7.90
C LYS A 431 -50.06 -59.50 7.85
N GLU A 432 -49.80 -60.36 6.86
CA GLU A 432 -48.47 -60.94 6.65
C GLU A 432 -47.40 -59.86 6.40
N GLU A 433 -47.75 -58.78 5.69
CA GLU A 433 -46.85 -57.63 5.49
C GLU A 433 -46.43 -56.97 6.82
N ASP A 434 -47.37 -56.82 7.76
CA ASP A 434 -47.10 -56.25 9.08
C ASP A 434 -46.27 -57.24 9.92
N LEU A 435 -46.50 -58.55 9.76
CA LEU A 435 -45.72 -59.60 10.41
C LEU A 435 -44.28 -59.62 9.90
N GLN A 436 -44.08 -59.57 8.59
CA GLN A 436 -42.75 -59.51 7.95
C GLN A 436 -42.03 -58.21 8.35
N PHE A 437 -42.75 -57.09 8.35
CA PHE A 437 -42.22 -55.80 8.80
C PHE A 437 -41.81 -55.85 10.29
N LEU A 438 -42.64 -56.35 11.20
CA LEU A 438 -42.31 -56.45 12.64
C LEU A 438 -41.26 -57.52 12.94
N LYS A 439 -41.15 -58.58 12.13
CA LYS A 439 -40.03 -59.54 12.19
C LYS A 439 -38.70 -58.88 11.81
N LYS A 440 -38.72 -58.05 10.76
CA LYS A 440 -37.53 -57.33 10.25
C LYS A 440 -37.15 -56.14 11.14
N HIS A 441 -38.14 -55.47 11.75
CA HIS A 441 -38.01 -54.20 12.47
C HIS A 441 -38.57 -54.28 13.88
N ASN A 442 -38.27 -55.37 14.60
CA ASN A 442 -38.87 -55.65 15.90
C ASN A 442 -38.67 -54.47 16.88
N PRO A 443 -39.71 -53.66 17.15
CA PRO A 443 -39.60 -52.48 17.98
C PRO A 443 -39.50 -52.82 19.47
N THR A 444 -39.23 -54.07 19.86
CA THR A 444 -38.80 -54.41 21.22
C THR A 444 -37.29 -54.55 21.35
N THR A 445 -36.53 -54.35 20.27
CA THR A 445 -35.05 -54.34 20.29
C THR A 445 -34.53 -52.94 19.95
N ILE A 446 -33.31 -52.60 20.37
CA ILE A 446 -32.70 -51.33 19.95
C ILE A 446 -32.51 -51.35 18.43
N LYS A 447 -32.19 -52.49 17.84
CA LYS A 447 -32.17 -52.62 16.38
C LYS A 447 -33.49 -52.18 15.72
N GLY A 448 -34.65 -52.63 16.19
CA GLY A 448 -35.94 -52.18 15.63
C GLY A 448 -36.31 -50.74 16.02
N TYR A 449 -35.73 -50.22 17.11
CA TYR A 449 -35.79 -48.81 17.45
C TYR A 449 -34.99 -47.92 16.51
N ALA A 450 -33.80 -48.36 16.09
CA ALA A 450 -33.02 -47.73 15.02
C ALA A 450 -33.89 -47.57 13.76
N TRP A 451 -34.71 -48.58 13.44
CA TRP A 451 -35.69 -48.51 12.35
C TRP A 451 -36.87 -47.57 12.60
N CYS A 452 -37.25 -47.29 13.84
CA CYS A 452 -38.23 -46.25 14.18
C CYS A 452 -37.69 -44.84 13.87
N TYR A 453 -36.37 -44.68 14.02
CA TYR A 453 -35.63 -43.45 13.75
C TYR A 453 -35.00 -43.41 12.37
N GLN A 454 -35.02 -44.52 11.63
CA GLN A 454 -34.67 -44.57 10.23
C GLN A 454 -35.70 -43.76 9.46
N ARG A 455 -35.44 -42.45 9.42
CA ARG A 455 -36.27 -41.46 8.74
C ARG A 455 -36.39 -41.80 7.24
N SER A 456 -35.50 -42.65 6.70
CA SER A 456 -35.68 -43.28 5.39
C SER A 456 -34.95 -44.61 5.19
N GLU A 457 -35.58 -45.54 4.45
CA GLU A 457 -34.90 -46.70 3.86
C GLU A 457 -34.18 -46.38 2.55
N ASP A 458 -34.34 -45.16 2.04
CA ASP A 458 -33.72 -44.70 0.81
C ASP A 458 -32.20 -44.56 1.00
N PRO A 459 -31.38 -45.33 0.27
CA PRO A 459 -29.92 -45.17 0.31
C PRO A 459 -29.45 -43.74 -0.02
N ASN A 460 -30.25 -42.97 -0.77
CA ASN A 460 -29.97 -41.57 -1.10
C ASN A 460 -30.19 -40.61 0.08
N LYS A 461 -30.71 -41.11 1.22
CA LYS A 461 -30.87 -40.38 2.48
C LYS A 461 -29.94 -40.90 3.57
N SER A 462 -28.87 -41.58 3.17
CA SER A 462 -27.82 -42.07 4.07
C SER A 462 -27.06 -40.97 4.81
N TRP A 463 -27.15 -39.74 4.32
CA TRP A 463 -26.66 -38.51 4.96
C TRP A 463 -27.53 -38.03 6.14
N TRP A 464 -28.74 -38.56 6.31
CA TRP A 464 -29.61 -38.19 7.43
C TRP A 464 -29.02 -38.72 8.74
N GLY A 465 -28.78 -37.82 9.70
CA GLY A 465 -28.28 -38.13 11.03
C GLY A 465 -28.37 -36.95 11.97
N HIS A 466 -27.51 -36.95 12.99
CA HIS A 466 -27.45 -36.00 14.08
C HIS A 466 -26.44 -34.86 13.87
N CYS A 467 -25.99 -34.56 12.64
CA CYS A 467 -24.97 -33.53 12.39
C CYS A 467 -25.32 -32.16 12.99
N TRP A 468 -26.61 -31.77 13.02
CA TRP A 468 -27.05 -30.55 13.70
C TRP A 468 -26.81 -30.61 15.21
N GLY A 469 -27.23 -31.69 15.87
CA GLY A 469 -27.00 -31.89 17.30
C GLY A 469 -25.51 -31.89 17.65
N ALA A 470 -24.69 -32.50 16.80
CA ALA A 470 -23.24 -32.57 16.97
C ALA A 470 -22.59 -31.19 16.85
N VAL A 471 -23.04 -30.36 15.89
CA VAL A 471 -22.61 -28.96 15.76
C VAL A 471 -22.96 -28.14 16.99
N VAL A 472 -24.18 -28.27 17.52
CA VAL A 472 -24.60 -27.56 18.73
C VAL A 472 -23.76 -28.01 19.94
N ALA A 473 -23.57 -29.33 20.08
CA ALA A 473 -22.78 -29.89 21.16
C ALA A 473 -21.31 -29.44 21.11
N SER A 474 -20.66 -29.60 19.95
CA SER A 474 -19.24 -29.24 19.74
C SER A 474 -18.97 -27.74 19.79
N SER A 475 -19.99 -26.91 19.56
CA SER A 475 -19.88 -25.46 19.73
C SER A 475 -20.01 -25.02 21.20
N LEU A 476 -20.65 -25.81 22.05
CA LEU A 476 -21.00 -25.42 23.43
C LEU A 476 -20.20 -26.15 24.50
N TRP A 477 -19.63 -27.32 24.21
CA TRP A 477 -18.99 -28.20 25.17
C TRP A 477 -17.63 -28.65 24.67
N THR A 478 -16.66 -28.79 25.58
CA THR A 478 -15.39 -29.45 25.28
C THR A 478 -15.64 -30.91 24.92
N GLN A 479 -14.67 -31.55 24.25
CA GLN A 479 -14.77 -32.97 23.95
C GLN A 479 -14.94 -33.76 25.26
N PRO A 480 -15.95 -34.62 25.37
CA PRO A 480 -16.15 -35.41 26.57
C PRO A 480 -15.14 -36.56 26.63
N GLU A 481 -14.75 -36.96 27.84
CA GLU A 481 -13.85 -38.10 28.03
C GLU A 481 -14.65 -39.39 28.26
N ALA A 482 -14.02 -40.53 27.94
CA ALA A 482 -14.56 -41.83 28.32
C ALA A 482 -14.83 -41.91 29.83
N THR A 483 -16.01 -42.39 30.21
CA THR A 483 -16.49 -42.30 31.59
C THR A 483 -17.08 -43.63 32.06
N THR A 484 -16.90 -43.97 33.34
CA THR A 484 -17.55 -45.13 33.98
C THR A 484 -18.39 -44.69 35.16
N ILE A 485 -19.69 -44.96 35.11
CA ILE A 485 -20.65 -44.60 36.15
C ILE A 485 -20.92 -45.83 37.02
N THR A 486 -20.75 -45.68 38.34
CA THR A 486 -21.09 -46.72 39.31
C THR A 486 -22.51 -46.50 39.83
N LEU A 487 -23.40 -47.45 39.58
CA LEU A 487 -24.79 -47.43 40.03
C LEU A 487 -24.89 -47.73 41.53
N ASN A 488 -26.02 -47.39 42.15
CA ASN A 488 -26.24 -47.60 43.59
C ASN A 488 -26.16 -49.09 44.02
N ASN A 489 -26.32 -50.04 43.11
CA ASN A 489 -26.17 -51.48 43.34
C ASN A 489 -24.72 -51.97 43.18
N GLY A 490 -23.77 -51.07 42.92
CA GLY A 490 -22.36 -51.37 42.66
C GLY A 490 -22.03 -51.77 41.22
N GLU A 491 -23.02 -51.92 40.33
CA GLU A 491 -22.79 -52.18 38.90
C GLU A 491 -22.08 -50.99 38.25
N LYS A 492 -21.09 -51.27 37.38
CA LYS A 492 -20.37 -50.25 36.63
C LYS A 492 -20.84 -50.23 35.18
N VAL A 493 -21.17 -49.05 34.66
CA VAL A 493 -21.57 -48.83 33.27
C VAL A 493 -20.56 -47.91 32.62
N SER A 494 -19.83 -48.41 31.62
CA SER A 494 -18.76 -47.67 30.92
C SER A 494 -19.22 -47.15 29.57
N PHE A 495 -18.83 -45.91 29.26
CA PHE A 495 -19.04 -45.23 27.99
C PHE A 495 -17.68 -44.88 27.39
N SER A 496 -17.49 -45.16 26.11
CA SER A 496 -16.37 -44.58 25.36
C SER A 496 -16.55 -43.08 25.17
N GLU A 497 -15.48 -42.41 24.74
CA GLU A 497 -15.50 -40.99 24.31
C GLU A 497 -16.59 -40.75 23.26
N GLU A 498 -16.57 -41.51 22.17
CA GLU A 498 -17.57 -41.45 21.09
C GLU A 498 -19.02 -41.68 21.59
N GLU A 499 -19.21 -42.59 22.55
CA GLU A 499 -20.53 -42.80 23.15
C GLU A 499 -20.98 -41.58 23.96
N ALA A 500 -20.06 -40.96 24.70
CA ALA A 500 -20.34 -39.72 25.44
C ALA A 500 -20.62 -38.53 24.51
N GLU A 501 -19.92 -38.41 23.38
CA GLU A 501 -20.21 -37.45 22.31
C GLU A 501 -21.59 -37.68 21.70
N GLY A 502 -21.93 -38.95 21.45
CA GLY A 502 -23.21 -39.39 20.95
C GLY A 502 -24.39 -38.99 21.83
N ILE A 503 -24.24 -39.09 23.15
CA ILE A 503 -25.28 -38.71 24.12
C ILE A 503 -25.59 -37.22 24.03
N ILE A 504 -24.57 -36.36 24.10
CA ILE A 504 -24.78 -34.91 24.07
C ILE A 504 -25.23 -34.43 22.68
N THR A 505 -24.77 -35.09 21.62
CA THR A 505 -25.24 -34.88 20.24
C THR A 505 -26.72 -35.22 20.09
N SER A 506 -27.14 -36.40 20.58
CA SER A 506 -28.54 -36.83 20.59
C SER A 506 -29.43 -35.86 21.38
N TYR A 507 -28.93 -35.37 22.52
CA TYR A 507 -29.62 -34.34 23.29
C TYR A 507 -29.94 -33.14 22.39
N TYR A 508 -28.96 -32.57 21.68
CA TYR A 508 -29.18 -31.35 20.88
C TYR A 508 -29.83 -31.53 19.48
N THR A 509 -30.16 -32.74 19.03
CA THR A 509 -30.48 -32.99 17.60
C THR A 509 -31.71 -32.25 17.04
N ASN A 510 -32.67 -31.86 17.88
CA ASN A 510 -33.83 -31.06 17.47
C ASN A 510 -33.89 -29.70 18.20
N HIS A 511 -32.81 -29.29 18.85
CA HIS A 511 -32.81 -28.06 19.62
C HIS A 511 -32.85 -26.84 18.71
N SER A 512 -33.82 -25.97 18.95
CA SER A 512 -33.71 -24.55 18.59
C SER A 512 -32.51 -23.94 19.34
N VAL A 513 -31.83 -22.98 18.71
CA VAL A 513 -30.70 -22.25 19.30
C VAL A 513 -30.98 -20.76 19.33
N TYR A 514 -30.24 -20.03 20.17
CA TYR A 514 -30.13 -18.57 20.11
C TYR A 514 -28.82 -18.18 19.43
N PRO A 515 -28.80 -18.02 18.09
CA PRO A 515 -27.59 -17.72 17.36
C PRO A 515 -27.34 -16.22 17.26
N THR A 516 -26.07 -15.84 17.12
CA THR A 516 -25.72 -14.62 16.38
C THR A 516 -25.66 -15.00 14.90
N ASN A 517 -26.55 -14.43 14.09
CA ASN A 517 -26.65 -14.77 12.66
C ASN A 517 -25.76 -13.85 11.84
N TYR A 518 -24.75 -14.43 11.17
CA TYR A 518 -23.91 -13.69 10.22
C TYR A 518 -24.40 -13.88 8.79
N LEU A 519 -24.72 -15.12 8.44
CA LEU A 519 -25.28 -15.51 7.15
C LEU A 519 -26.51 -16.38 7.39
N ARG A 520 -27.55 -16.22 6.57
CA ARG A 520 -28.78 -17.00 6.67
C ARG A 520 -29.40 -17.22 5.29
N ASP A 521 -29.91 -18.42 5.05
CA ASP A 521 -30.73 -18.79 3.89
C ASP A 521 -30.05 -18.55 2.52
N CYS A 522 -28.71 -18.64 2.45
CA CYS A 522 -28.00 -18.60 1.17
C CYS A 522 -28.49 -19.76 0.28
N PRO A 523 -28.99 -19.49 -0.93
CA PRO A 523 -29.57 -20.50 -1.81
C PRO A 523 -28.62 -21.67 -2.09
N ALA A 524 -29.19 -22.84 -2.36
CA ALA A 524 -28.44 -24.00 -2.80
C ALA A 524 -27.95 -23.79 -4.24
N GLY A 525 -26.65 -23.97 -4.45
CA GLY A 525 -26.05 -23.86 -5.78
C GLY A 525 -24.55 -23.71 -5.67
N ARG A 526 -23.85 -24.16 -6.71
CA ARG A 526 -22.43 -23.87 -6.86
C ARG A 526 -22.34 -22.48 -7.48
N PRO A 527 -21.55 -21.57 -6.91
CA PRO A 527 -21.35 -20.28 -7.55
C PRO A 527 -20.57 -20.46 -8.85
N THR A 528 -20.82 -19.57 -9.80
CA THR A 528 -20.07 -19.48 -11.05
C THR A 528 -19.46 -18.09 -11.18
N GLU A 529 -18.67 -17.83 -12.22
CA GLU A 529 -18.11 -16.49 -12.43
C GLU A 529 -19.16 -15.45 -12.87
N LYS A 530 -20.39 -15.87 -13.14
CA LYS A 530 -21.49 -14.99 -13.57
C LYS A 530 -21.92 -14.09 -12.42
N THR A 531 -22.26 -12.85 -12.76
CA THR A 531 -22.77 -11.87 -11.79
C THR A 531 -24.29 -11.92 -11.68
N ASN A 532 -24.79 -11.49 -10.52
CA ASN A 532 -26.22 -11.44 -10.17
C ASN A 532 -26.87 -12.82 -10.01
N GLU A 533 -26.09 -13.83 -9.64
CA GLU A 533 -26.63 -15.10 -9.20
C GLU A 533 -27.28 -14.94 -7.81
N PRO A 534 -28.33 -15.72 -7.48
CA PRO A 534 -28.99 -15.61 -6.18
C PRO A 534 -28.07 -15.77 -4.96
N VAL A 535 -26.91 -16.39 -5.13
CA VAL A 535 -25.91 -16.60 -4.07
C VAL A 535 -25.00 -15.39 -3.86
N ASP A 536 -24.86 -14.49 -4.85
CA ASP A 536 -23.84 -13.44 -4.87
C ASP A 536 -23.92 -12.46 -3.71
N SER A 537 -25.15 -12.10 -3.32
CA SER A 537 -25.40 -11.16 -2.23
C SER A 537 -25.11 -11.68 -0.83
N TYR A 538 -24.48 -12.85 -0.72
CA TYR A 538 -24.19 -13.53 0.54
C TYR A 538 -22.68 -13.71 0.80
N CYS A 539 -21.82 -13.40 -0.18
CA CYS A 539 -20.36 -13.55 0.00
C CYS A 539 -19.79 -12.55 1.01
N ASP A 540 -20.38 -11.35 1.10
CA ASP A 540 -20.00 -10.32 2.06
C ASP A 540 -20.34 -10.76 3.49
N ASP A 541 -21.58 -11.22 3.73
CA ASP A 541 -22.06 -11.71 5.01
C ASP A 541 -21.26 -12.92 5.50
N PHE A 542 -20.93 -13.84 4.58
CA PHE A 542 -20.07 -14.98 4.92
C PHE A 542 -18.68 -14.53 5.37
N TYR A 543 -18.02 -13.66 4.59
CA TYR A 543 -16.67 -13.23 4.89
C TYR A 543 -16.60 -12.36 6.15
N LEU A 544 -17.50 -11.39 6.30
CA LEU A 544 -17.60 -10.56 7.50
C LEU A 544 -17.90 -11.40 8.74
N GLY A 545 -18.76 -12.42 8.61
CA GLY A 545 -19.05 -13.32 9.72
C GLY A 545 -17.84 -14.10 10.20
N LEU A 546 -16.98 -14.58 9.30
CA LEU A 546 -15.71 -15.21 9.65
C LEU A 546 -14.75 -14.23 10.33
N ILE A 547 -14.65 -13.00 9.81
CA ILE A 547 -13.82 -11.94 10.39
C ILE A 547 -14.29 -11.61 11.81
N GLU A 548 -15.57 -11.28 12.00
CA GLU A 548 -16.10 -10.89 13.30
C GLU A 548 -16.12 -12.07 14.29
N GLY A 549 -16.59 -13.24 13.85
CA GLY A 549 -16.77 -14.41 14.71
C GLY A 549 -15.46 -15.09 15.09
N ILE A 550 -14.62 -15.42 14.12
CA ILE A 550 -13.40 -16.20 14.36
C ILE A 550 -12.21 -15.27 14.60
N LYS A 551 -11.98 -14.27 13.75
CA LYS A 551 -10.77 -13.43 13.87
C LYS A 551 -10.87 -12.44 15.03
N GLU A 552 -11.97 -11.71 15.18
CA GLU A 552 -12.11 -10.69 16.22
C GLU A 552 -12.55 -11.28 17.57
N LYS A 553 -13.50 -12.22 17.58
CA LYS A 553 -14.01 -12.83 18.82
C LYS A 553 -13.35 -14.13 19.22
N GLY A 554 -12.58 -14.78 18.34
CA GLY A 554 -11.90 -16.04 18.64
C GLY A 554 -12.84 -17.23 18.82
N LEU A 555 -14.05 -17.19 18.24
CA LEU A 555 -15.11 -18.17 18.49
C LEU A 555 -15.49 -18.97 17.25
N PRO A 556 -15.81 -20.27 17.41
CA PRO A 556 -16.20 -21.12 16.30
C PRO A 556 -17.61 -20.77 15.79
N LEU A 557 -17.85 -21.07 14.52
CA LEU A 557 -19.10 -20.76 13.82
C LEU A 557 -19.72 -22.02 13.21
N ALA A 558 -20.95 -22.31 13.60
CA ALA A 558 -21.78 -23.34 12.98
C ALA A 558 -22.16 -22.93 11.55
N SER A 559 -22.06 -23.87 10.62
CA SER A 559 -22.40 -23.65 9.21
C SER A 559 -22.96 -24.91 8.58
N ASN A 560 -24.00 -24.78 7.75
CA ASN A 560 -24.35 -25.82 6.79
C ASN A 560 -23.45 -25.67 5.56
N LEU A 561 -22.37 -26.46 5.51
CA LEU A 561 -21.42 -26.50 4.40
C LEU A 561 -21.91 -27.33 3.21
N ARG A 562 -23.09 -27.96 3.32
CA ARG A 562 -23.68 -28.86 2.31
C ARG A 562 -22.76 -30.05 1.99
N ALA A 563 -23.18 -30.88 1.05
CA ALA A 563 -22.42 -32.08 0.69
C ALA A 563 -21.02 -31.74 0.13
N GLU A 564 -20.04 -32.60 0.39
CA GLU A 564 -18.74 -32.62 -0.31
C GLU A 564 -18.83 -33.24 -1.71
N ALA A 565 -20.04 -33.63 -2.13
CA ALA A 565 -20.31 -33.99 -3.50
C ALA A 565 -20.48 -32.73 -4.37
N THR A 566 -20.16 -32.83 -5.65
CA THR A 566 -20.23 -31.69 -6.58
C THR A 566 -21.43 -31.74 -7.51
N ASP A 567 -22.22 -32.82 -7.46
CA ASP A 567 -23.38 -33.01 -8.33
C ASP A 567 -24.61 -32.27 -7.79
N ASP A 568 -25.48 -31.87 -8.72
CA ASP A 568 -26.70 -31.11 -8.42
C ASP A 568 -27.75 -31.90 -7.64
N ALA A 569 -27.68 -33.23 -7.59
CA ALA A 569 -28.60 -34.03 -6.79
C ALA A 569 -28.30 -33.89 -5.29
N SER A 570 -27.03 -33.65 -4.95
CA SER A 570 -26.55 -33.48 -3.57
C SER A 570 -26.67 -32.04 -3.04
N LYS A 571 -27.07 -31.05 -3.87
CA LYS A 571 -27.14 -29.62 -3.45
C LYS A 571 -28.13 -29.34 -2.32
N GLY A 572 -29.14 -30.20 -2.19
CA GLY A 572 -30.18 -30.11 -1.16
C GLY A 572 -29.79 -30.78 0.16
N GLU A 573 -28.66 -31.48 0.22
CA GLU A 573 -28.20 -32.10 1.46
C GLU A 573 -27.76 -31.04 2.47
N VAL A 574 -28.14 -31.26 3.72
CA VAL A 574 -27.82 -30.39 4.85
C VAL A 574 -26.75 -31.07 5.69
N TRP A 575 -25.53 -30.56 5.59
CA TRP A 575 -24.37 -31.05 6.31
C TRP A 575 -23.83 -29.94 7.18
N ASN A 576 -24.10 -30.04 8.48
CA ASN A 576 -23.73 -29.03 9.45
C ASN A 576 -22.35 -29.36 10.02
N HIS A 577 -21.45 -28.39 10.00
CA HIS A 577 -20.12 -28.46 10.58
C HIS A 577 -19.82 -27.19 11.38
N VAL A 578 -18.74 -27.22 12.17
CA VAL A 578 -18.28 -26.05 12.91
C VAL A 578 -16.97 -25.54 12.33
N ILE A 579 -16.99 -24.34 11.76
CA ILE A 579 -15.81 -23.65 11.24
C ILE A 579 -15.06 -23.02 12.41
N TRP A 580 -13.76 -23.31 12.52
CA TRP A 580 -12.92 -22.83 13.63
C TRP A 580 -11.65 -22.12 13.19
N LYS A 581 -11.34 -22.15 11.89
CA LYS A 581 -10.23 -21.44 11.29
C LYS A 581 -10.56 -21.05 9.85
N PHE A 582 -10.00 -19.93 9.41
CA PHE A 582 -9.95 -19.57 8.00
C PHE A 582 -8.63 -18.88 7.65
N GLU A 583 -8.27 -18.98 6.37
CA GLU A 583 -7.14 -18.30 5.76
C GLU A 583 -7.64 -17.59 4.51
N SER A 584 -7.27 -16.33 4.30
CA SER A 584 -7.67 -15.60 3.10
C SER A 584 -6.56 -14.72 2.54
N THR A 585 -6.53 -14.59 1.22
CA THR A 585 -5.71 -13.62 0.49
C THR A 585 -6.61 -12.64 -0.25
N MET A 586 -6.14 -11.40 -0.42
CA MET A 586 -6.84 -10.39 -1.22
C MET A 586 -6.01 -9.92 -2.39
N LYS A 587 -6.68 -9.68 -3.51
CA LYS A 587 -6.09 -9.15 -4.74
C LYS A 587 -6.99 -8.10 -5.37
N GLU A 588 -6.41 -7.00 -5.81
CA GLU A 588 -7.09 -5.95 -6.57
C GLU A 588 -7.59 -6.47 -7.94
N VAL A 589 -8.80 -6.06 -8.31
CA VAL A 589 -9.47 -6.44 -9.56
C VAL A 589 -9.63 -5.22 -10.45
N ASP A 590 -9.32 -5.37 -11.74
CA ASP A 590 -9.53 -4.37 -12.79
C ASP A 590 -8.90 -2.98 -12.54
N GLY A 591 -7.83 -2.93 -11.73
CA GLY A 591 -7.14 -1.68 -11.40
C GLY A 591 -7.89 -0.78 -10.43
N ASP A 592 -9.00 -1.25 -9.86
CA ASP A 592 -9.82 -0.54 -8.88
C ASP A 592 -9.44 -0.97 -7.47
N GLU A 593 -8.80 -0.08 -6.71
CA GLU A 593 -8.27 -0.40 -5.38
C GLU A 593 -9.34 -0.86 -4.38
N THR A 594 -10.59 -0.51 -4.63
CA THR A 594 -11.70 -0.84 -3.74
C THR A 594 -12.41 -2.12 -4.15
N TYR A 595 -12.11 -2.68 -5.33
CA TYR A 595 -12.70 -3.93 -5.79
C TYR A 595 -11.68 -5.06 -5.69
N VAL A 596 -11.95 -6.03 -4.83
CA VAL A 596 -10.98 -7.09 -4.52
C VAL A 596 -11.57 -8.47 -4.68
N GLU A 597 -10.75 -9.37 -5.19
CA GLU A 597 -10.97 -10.81 -5.17
C GLU A 597 -10.37 -11.37 -3.89
N VAL A 598 -11.19 -12.13 -3.17
CA VAL A 598 -10.82 -12.82 -1.95
C VAL A 598 -10.74 -14.30 -2.27
N GLN A 599 -9.57 -14.90 -2.04
CA GLN A 599 -9.43 -16.36 -2.03
C GLN A 599 -9.41 -16.80 -0.58
N LEU A 600 -10.35 -17.65 -0.21
CA LEU A 600 -10.63 -18.02 1.17
C LEU A 600 -10.60 -19.55 1.29
N THR A 601 -9.96 -20.05 2.33
CA THR A 601 -10.06 -21.46 2.76
C THR A 601 -10.55 -21.49 4.20
N VAL A 602 -11.60 -22.26 4.46
CA VAL A 602 -12.10 -22.53 5.81
C VAL A 602 -11.76 -23.94 6.25
N TYR A 603 -11.60 -24.11 7.57
CA TYR A 603 -11.33 -25.38 8.21
C TYR A 603 -12.43 -25.63 9.23
N ALA A 604 -13.10 -26.77 9.07
CA ALA A 604 -14.24 -27.14 9.89
C ALA A 604 -14.05 -28.53 10.53
N THR A 605 -14.91 -28.86 11.48
CA THR A 605 -15.01 -30.22 12.03
C THR A 605 -15.24 -31.24 10.93
N ASN A 606 -14.60 -32.39 11.07
CA ASN A 606 -14.85 -33.55 10.22
C ASN A 606 -15.91 -34.45 10.85
N ASP A 607 -16.63 -35.20 10.02
CA ASP A 607 -17.72 -36.07 10.41
C ASP A 607 -17.41 -37.57 10.27
N VAL A 608 -16.14 -37.95 10.44
CA VAL A 608 -15.62 -39.31 10.21
C VAL A 608 -15.51 -40.10 11.51
N PHE A 609 -16.00 -41.34 11.51
CA PHE A 609 -15.79 -42.29 12.61
C PHE A 609 -14.39 -42.96 12.53
N PRO A 610 -13.67 -43.14 13.65
CA PRO A 610 -13.98 -42.65 15.00
C PRO A 610 -13.57 -41.19 15.13
N SER A 611 -14.33 -40.37 15.85
CA SER A 611 -14.12 -38.92 15.98
C SER A 611 -12.91 -38.55 16.84
N TYR A 612 -11.70 -38.69 16.30
CA TYR A 612 -10.50 -38.30 17.02
C TYR A 612 -10.18 -36.80 16.86
N GLN A 613 -9.65 -36.19 17.93
CA GLN A 613 -9.23 -34.78 17.96
C GLN A 613 -8.23 -34.41 16.84
N TYR A 614 -7.36 -35.35 16.44
CA TYR A 614 -6.30 -35.12 15.45
C TYR A 614 -6.67 -35.50 14.01
N GLN A 615 -7.95 -35.73 13.71
CA GLN A 615 -8.37 -35.96 12.34
C GLN A 615 -8.10 -34.73 11.46
N SER A 616 -7.82 -34.99 10.18
CA SER A 616 -7.75 -33.94 9.17
C SER A 616 -9.08 -33.18 9.13
N PRO A 617 -9.08 -31.85 9.24
CA PRO A 617 -10.31 -31.06 9.20
C PRO A 617 -10.92 -31.13 7.81
N ARG A 618 -12.25 -30.96 7.73
CA ARG A 618 -12.92 -30.64 6.47
C ARG A 618 -12.39 -29.29 5.98
N LYS A 619 -12.00 -29.23 4.70
CA LYS A 619 -11.47 -28.02 4.07
C LYS A 619 -12.36 -27.61 2.92
N GLU A 620 -12.82 -26.37 2.94
CA GLU A 620 -13.57 -25.79 1.83
C GLU A 620 -12.86 -24.53 1.34
N SER A 621 -12.76 -24.40 0.02
CA SER A 621 -12.14 -23.26 -0.65
C SER A 621 -13.17 -22.47 -1.42
N TYR A 622 -13.03 -21.16 -1.40
CA TYR A 622 -13.96 -20.20 -1.92
C TYR A 622 -13.20 -19.08 -2.62
N THR A 623 -13.74 -18.60 -3.74
CA THR A 623 -13.29 -17.35 -4.38
C THR A 623 -14.50 -16.48 -4.60
N PHE A 624 -14.42 -15.21 -4.23
CA PHE A 624 -15.48 -14.23 -4.44
C PHE A 624 -14.88 -12.83 -4.56
N ARG A 625 -15.66 -11.89 -5.10
CA ARG A 625 -15.26 -10.48 -5.23
C ARG A 625 -16.14 -9.60 -4.37
N LEU A 626 -15.51 -8.61 -3.74
CA LEU A 626 -16.12 -7.67 -2.84
C LEU A 626 -15.72 -6.25 -3.20
N LYS A 627 -16.70 -5.34 -3.12
CA LYS A 627 -16.48 -3.91 -3.24
C LYS A 627 -16.42 -3.27 -1.87
N TYR A 628 -15.39 -2.47 -1.65
CA TYR A 628 -15.23 -1.60 -0.50
C TYR A 628 -15.47 -0.15 -0.93
N ASN A 629 -15.66 0.74 0.03
CA ASN A 629 -15.62 2.17 -0.20
C ASN A 629 -14.23 2.74 0.15
N SER A 630 -14.04 4.04 -0.06
CA SER A 630 -12.78 4.74 0.24
C SER A 630 -12.40 4.75 1.73
N HIS A 631 -13.34 4.43 2.63
CA HIS A 631 -13.13 4.30 4.07
C HIS A 631 -12.74 2.87 4.48
N GLY A 632 -12.71 1.93 3.54
CA GLY A 632 -12.39 0.53 3.83
C GLY A 632 -13.51 -0.21 4.56
N THR A 633 -14.76 0.18 4.32
CA THR A 633 -15.92 -0.65 4.69
C THR A 633 -16.54 -1.24 3.43
N LEU A 634 -17.15 -2.42 3.53
CA LEU A 634 -17.83 -3.03 2.40
C LEU A 634 -18.99 -2.14 1.90
N ASP A 635 -19.07 -1.99 0.58
CA ASP A 635 -20.14 -1.28 -0.13
C ASP A 635 -21.36 -2.21 -0.27
N ARG A 636 -22.05 -2.43 0.86
CA ARG A 636 -23.19 -3.37 0.96
C ARG A 636 -24.43 -2.91 0.20
N ASP A 637 -24.51 -1.61 -0.10
CA ASP A 637 -25.61 -1.03 -0.86
C ASP A 637 -25.49 -1.35 -2.37
N ASN A 638 -24.31 -1.78 -2.81
CA ASN A 638 -23.99 -2.00 -4.22
C ASN A 638 -23.77 -3.49 -4.54
N ARG A 639 -24.80 -4.29 -4.27
CA ARG A 639 -24.79 -5.76 -4.37
C ARG A 639 -24.34 -6.30 -5.73
N LYS A 640 -24.43 -5.52 -6.81
CA LYS A 640 -23.95 -5.93 -8.15
C LYS A 640 -22.44 -6.19 -8.21
N PHE A 641 -21.68 -5.70 -7.23
CA PHE A 641 -20.24 -5.92 -7.10
C PHE A 641 -19.87 -6.98 -6.06
N GLN A 642 -20.87 -7.59 -5.43
CA GLN A 642 -20.69 -8.82 -4.67
C GLN A 642 -20.86 -9.95 -5.68
N ASN A 643 -19.89 -10.84 -5.76
CA ASN A 643 -19.92 -11.91 -6.75
C ASN A 643 -19.21 -13.13 -6.20
N TRP A 644 -19.91 -14.23 -5.99
CA TRP A 644 -19.19 -15.49 -5.82
C TRP A 644 -18.57 -15.88 -7.16
N ILE A 645 -17.36 -16.43 -7.14
CA ILE A 645 -16.64 -16.85 -8.35
C ILE A 645 -16.60 -18.38 -8.39
N SER A 646 -16.24 -19.00 -7.27
CA SER A 646 -16.15 -20.45 -7.16
C SER A 646 -16.21 -20.92 -5.70
N ALA A 647 -16.59 -22.19 -5.54
CA ALA A 647 -16.50 -22.94 -4.29
C ALA A 647 -16.01 -24.37 -4.61
N SER A 648 -15.26 -25.01 -3.71
CA SER A 648 -14.88 -26.43 -3.82
C SER A 648 -16.11 -27.31 -4.00
N HIS A 649 -17.14 -27.09 -3.18
CA HIS A 649 -18.43 -27.76 -3.28
C HIS A 649 -19.54 -26.73 -3.52
N PHE A 650 -20.18 -26.24 -2.47
CA PHE A 650 -21.30 -25.29 -2.55
C PHE A 650 -21.11 -24.09 -1.62
N CYS A 651 -21.86 -23.01 -1.85
CA CYS A 651 -21.94 -21.91 -0.88
C CYS A 651 -22.63 -22.38 0.42
N PRO A 652 -22.11 -21.99 1.59
CA PRO A 652 -22.71 -22.35 2.87
C PRO A 652 -24.11 -21.76 2.99
N SER A 653 -25.07 -22.52 3.53
CA SER A 653 -26.45 -22.04 3.65
C SER A 653 -26.60 -20.99 4.76
N TYR A 654 -25.81 -21.09 5.82
CA TYR A 654 -25.85 -20.19 6.96
C TYR A 654 -24.49 -20.15 7.66
N LEU A 655 -24.27 -19.13 8.50
CA LEU A 655 -23.10 -19.01 9.37
C LEU A 655 -23.53 -18.38 10.70
N TRP A 656 -23.48 -19.16 11.77
CA TRP A 656 -24.04 -18.81 13.06
C TRP A 656 -23.04 -19.00 14.19
N ARG A 657 -23.00 -18.07 15.14
CA ARG A 657 -22.43 -18.34 16.47
C ARG A 657 -23.54 -18.87 17.36
N ILE A 658 -23.44 -20.11 17.83
CA ILE A 658 -24.39 -20.69 18.78
C ILE A 658 -24.07 -20.18 20.18
N ASN A 659 -24.94 -19.37 20.79
CA ASN A 659 -24.70 -18.85 22.15
C ASN A 659 -25.22 -19.80 23.24
N ARG A 660 -26.37 -20.44 22.97
CA ARG A 660 -27.05 -21.41 23.84
C ARG A 660 -28.19 -22.09 23.08
N SER A 661 -28.71 -23.18 23.63
CA SER A 661 -30.00 -23.72 23.18
C SER A 661 -31.17 -22.84 23.66
N ALA A 662 -32.19 -22.71 22.81
CA ALA A 662 -33.44 -22.00 23.12
C ALA A 662 -34.50 -22.90 23.75
N GLU A 663 -34.39 -24.21 23.54
CA GLU A 663 -35.37 -25.20 24.00
C GLU A 663 -34.63 -26.31 24.75
N PRO A 664 -34.41 -26.20 26.08
CA PRO A 664 -33.76 -27.24 26.86
C PRO A 664 -34.54 -28.57 26.88
N GLU A 665 -35.78 -28.57 26.39
CA GLU A 665 -36.61 -29.76 26.20
C GLU A 665 -36.71 -30.25 24.74
N GLY A 666 -36.11 -29.52 23.78
CA GLY A 666 -36.21 -29.75 22.33
C GLY A 666 -35.43 -30.96 21.80
N THR A 667 -35.16 -31.96 22.63
CA THR A 667 -34.47 -33.18 22.23
C THR A 667 -35.45 -34.18 21.60
N GLU A 668 -34.99 -34.88 20.57
CA GLU A 668 -35.74 -35.98 19.98
C GLU A 668 -35.72 -37.23 20.84
N ASN A 669 -34.82 -37.30 21.84
CA ASN A 669 -34.74 -38.40 22.78
C ASN A 669 -35.49 -38.04 24.07
N ALA A 670 -36.70 -38.53 24.22
CA ALA A 670 -37.55 -38.18 25.37
C ALA A 670 -36.95 -38.56 26.74
N VAL A 671 -35.99 -39.50 26.80
CA VAL A 671 -35.25 -39.81 28.03
C VAL A 671 -34.24 -38.74 28.39
N LEU A 672 -33.65 -38.03 27.41
CA LEU A 672 -32.68 -36.97 27.65
C LEU A 672 -33.35 -35.61 27.94
N ARG A 673 -34.65 -35.49 27.69
CA ARG A 673 -35.40 -34.23 27.82
C ARG A 673 -35.29 -33.65 29.22
N GLY A 674 -34.87 -32.38 29.31
CA GLY A 674 -34.69 -31.67 30.58
C GLY A 674 -33.57 -32.21 31.48
N LYS A 675 -32.67 -33.07 30.95
CA LYS A 675 -31.62 -33.72 31.76
C LYS A 675 -30.20 -33.18 31.52
N ILE A 676 -30.03 -32.02 30.89
CA ILE A 676 -28.68 -31.49 30.61
C ILE A 676 -27.82 -31.39 31.87
N ASP A 677 -28.35 -30.85 32.96
CA ASP A 677 -27.60 -30.74 34.22
C ASP A 677 -27.15 -32.11 34.75
N LYS A 678 -28.00 -33.12 34.61
CA LYS A 678 -27.66 -34.48 35.00
C LYS A 678 -26.63 -35.10 34.08
N LEU A 679 -26.68 -34.82 32.78
CA LEU A 679 -25.65 -35.27 31.84
C LEU A 679 -24.30 -34.60 32.11
N VAL A 680 -24.29 -33.30 32.41
CA VAL A 680 -23.09 -32.56 32.83
C VAL A 680 -22.49 -33.17 34.09
N GLU A 681 -23.32 -33.50 35.08
CA GLU A 681 -22.87 -34.17 36.31
C GLU A 681 -22.26 -35.55 36.01
N LEU A 682 -22.94 -36.36 35.19
CA LEU A 682 -22.56 -37.75 34.92
C LEU A 682 -21.33 -37.90 34.02
N PHE A 683 -21.17 -37.02 33.03
CA PHE A 683 -20.14 -37.12 31.99
C PHE A 683 -19.12 -35.99 32.06
N HIS A 684 -19.19 -35.15 33.09
CA HIS A 684 -18.26 -34.04 33.33
C HIS A 684 -18.12 -33.08 32.14
N TYR A 685 -19.19 -32.87 31.38
CA TYR A 685 -19.18 -31.95 30.24
C TYR A 685 -18.81 -30.54 30.70
N LYS A 686 -17.74 -29.98 30.12
CA LYS A 686 -17.31 -28.61 30.42
C LYS A 686 -17.80 -27.69 29.32
N ARG A 687 -18.43 -26.59 29.70
CA ARG A 687 -18.93 -25.60 28.76
C ARG A 687 -17.79 -24.76 28.20
N ILE A 688 -17.84 -24.45 26.92
CA ILE A 688 -16.97 -23.46 26.27
C ILE A 688 -17.55 -22.07 26.56
N GLU A 689 -16.78 -21.19 27.18
CA GLU A 689 -17.20 -19.82 27.57
C GLU A 689 -16.96 -18.74 26.49
#